data_AF-X8IXL6-F1
#
_entry.id   AF-X8IXL6-F1
#
_cell.length_a   1.000
_cell.length_b   1.000
_cell.length_c   1.000
_cell.angle_alpha   90.00
_cell.angle_beta   90.00
_cell.angle_gamma   90.00
#
_symmetry.space_group_name_H-M   'P 1'
#
loop_
_entity.id
_entity.type
_entity.pdbx_description
1 polymer ?
#
loop_
_entity_poly.entity_id
_entity_poly.type
_entity_poly.pdbx_seq_one_letter_code
_entity_poly.pdbx_strand_id
1 'polypeptide(L)'
;MVIAGGNGFLGLRLARFYHARNFHVRIADIRPPPEDSTRRYYTESLVGNLCDLDFCKYVVRGAEVILHCAETKYEVDSPYSDFGMTNYRANHTMTQNLLASAHQTGVKTFFYASTQFDPAQRQPFDDQGNDPLTRFGPGNRELCKLEKLHSEQLVLHYSNRMTVHIARFDCIYDPTESWDHWDDNGSVTLVRRFLAAKHLTNLGVRPRVELAAEVTQKRQFIYIEEAVKAVASAIDSAEVKNPYIVLPDQPISTLELASLALKVVGLDPSDVDIVHDDRVIGFDGFDLTPGLDSATQSSIILASYQRGLVQLRDSIEATIHARLLNQKLKDSRTYLMSLLSHTSANGKSQSLVKFAIILALSSHPSSGSIFDDLRKFARSLQDTSWRDRNELGADQYSLSIYLAFDIDDDPDFPSSPRHANHAELIFHQHGFFQVFITPCHILKGTPNAALNDAARRAYADRCDYYAIMDYTTELLDEGWMRLTHAQLKDTSLDSDANIYLFQLYRHFGVASTIPVQVQGSGGIIYGEKGSRDWSFDTFEGSKARVRVWAEQNSLHIQPKMSLDVVIPSYRVSLERLSRVLALKSSSTCITTFIIVVDNPRSPHADILKHSNSHRTDVCILVNKSNIGASASRNKGLAASTAEWVAFLDDDVDPSPNYLVAAEQYIRNQPNAAGFVGNTYFPTSHNIFTTAVRLSGVTFFWDIADKIAENVPWGITANLIVRRNIRDQVTFDLRFPKTGGGEDIDFCINKRKASLERGRLGFSAAPGVTVTHPWWNEGRRTYTRFFNWARGDGGLIKMHPDLSWRDVTPNSAETFLLAASPISAGLLAFSWSMIRFGIILALSNLAAHVLHDAHRHVVRQKTQYTLGHVRWSFAICEGALIRMVSEMGRLVGVIERREWGSIGKRFDWFNGGPWGVTEERSGGIERAVLILGMCIMLLNVT
;
A
#
# COMPACT_ATOMS: atom_id res chain seq x y z
N MET A 1 0.47 -22.80 47.23
CA MET A 1 1.72 -22.21 46.69
C MET A 1 1.36 -21.35 45.50
N VAL A 2 2.01 -20.18 45.37
CA VAL A 2 1.85 -19.28 44.22
C VAL A 2 3.13 -19.28 43.40
N ILE A 3 3.00 -19.35 42.07
CA ILE A 3 4.10 -19.20 41.13
C ILE A 3 3.78 -18.02 40.22
N ALA A 4 4.43 -16.89 40.47
CA ALA A 4 4.35 -15.71 39.62
C ALA A 4 5.26 -15.90 38.42
N GLY A 5 4.74 -15.65 37.20
CA GLY A 5 5.40 -16.00 35.95
C GLY A 5 5.23 -17.48 35.61
N GLY A 6 4.12 -18.10 36.01
CA GLY A 6 3.87 -19.54 35.87
C GLY A 6 3.75 -20.05 34.43
N ASN A 7 3.64 -19.15 33.44
CA ASN A 7 3.68 -19.48 32.01
C ASN A 7 5.01 -19.06 31.35
N GLY A 8 5.97 -18.55 32.13
CA GLY A 8 7.36 -18.36 31.73
C GLY A 8 8.19 -19.65 31.85
N PHE A 9 9.42 -19.63 31.34
CA PHE A 9 10.27 -20.83 31.23
C PHE A 9 10.53 -21.52 32.58
N LEU A 10 11.00 -20.78 33.60
CA LEU A 10 11.29 -21.32 34.94
C LEU A 10 10.00 -21.61 35.72
N GLY A 11 9.05 -20.66 35.71
CA GLY A 11 7.80 -20.79 36.44
C GLY A 11 6.95 -21.99 35.97
N LEU A 12 6.89 -22.25 34.67
CA LEU A 12 6.19 -23.40 34.09
C LEU A 12 6.76 -24.73 34.61
N ARG A 13 8.09 -24.86 34.66
CA ARG A 13 8.74 -26.11 35.10
C ARG A 13 8.61 -26.30 36.60
N LEU A 14 8.69 -25.22 37.40
CA LEU A 14 8.39 -25.26 38.83
C LEU A 14 6.92 -25.64 39.09
N ALA A 15 5.97 -25.09 38.33
CA ALA A 15 4.56 -25.42 38.45
C ALA A 15 4.30 -26.90 38.17
N ARG A 16 4.86 -27.44 37.08
CA ARG A 16 4.82 -28.88 36.78
C ARG A 16 5.44 -29.72 37.91
N PHE A 17 6.61 -29.30 38.43
CA PHE A 17 7.34 -30.04 39.45
C PHE A 17 6.55 -30.18 40.76
N TYR A 18 5.94 -29.09 41.25
CA TYR A 18 5.17 -29.09 42.49
C TYR A 18 3.76 -29.66 42.32
N HIS A 19 3.10 -29.40 41.18
CA HIS A 19 1.79 -29.97 40.88
C HIS A 19 1.86 -31.50 40.78
N ALA A 20 2.91 -32.05 40.16
CA ALA A 20 3.16 -33.50 40.12
C ALA A 20 3.39 -34.14 41.51
N ARG A 21 3.68 -33.32 42.54
CA ARG A 21 3.83 -33.72 43.94
C ARG A 21 2.58 -33.41 44.79
N ASN A 22 1.44 -33.15 44.15
CA ASN A 22 0.15 -32.87 44.78
C ASN A 22 0.09 -31.56 45.61
N PHE A 23 0.96 -30.59 45.32
CA PHE A 23 0.81 -29.26 45.90
C PHE A 23 -0.37 -28.52 45.26
N HIS A 24 -1.08 -27.70 46.04
CA HIS A 24 -2.04 -26.73 45.49
C HIS A 24 -1.27 -25.58 44.83
N VAL A 25 -1.16 -25.61 43.51
CA VAL A 25 -0.35 -24.67 42.71
C VAL A 25 -1.27 -23.64 42.06
N ARG A 26 -1.11 -22.37 42.45
CA ARG A 26 -1.72 -21.22 41.78
C ARG A 26 -0.68 -20.56 40.89
N ILE A 27 -0.93 -20.50 39.58
CA ILE A 27 -0.08 -19.72 38.67
C ILE A 27 -0.68 -18.33 38.48
N ALA A 28 0.19 -17.31 38.45
CA ALA A 28 -0.17 -15.94 38.08
C ALA A 28 0.74 -15.47 36.95
N ASP A 29 0.17 -15.08 35.83
CA ASP A 29 0.92 -14.63 34.65
C ASP A 29 0.08 -13.63 33.85
N ILE A 30 0.71 -12.77 33.07
CA ILE A 30 0.01 -11.84 32.20
C ILE A 30 -0.56 -12.56 30.96
N ARG A 31 0.05 -13.69 30.59
CA ARG A 31 -0.39 -14.55 29.48
C ARG A 31 -1.23 -15.72 29.99
N PRO A 32 -2.26 -16.15 29.25
CA PRO A 32 -2.98 -17.36 29.58
C PRO A 32 -2.09 -18.62 29.40
N PRO A 33 -2.43 -19.75 30.06
CA PRO A 33 -1.77 -21.03 29.82
C PRO A 33 -1.85 -21.44 28.33
N PRO A 34 -0.81 -22.11 27.78
CA PRO A 34 -0.84 -22.57 26.38
C PRO A 34 -1.96 -23.59 26.13
N GLU A 35 -2.74 -23.39 25.06
CA GLU A 35 -3.86 -24.27 24.66
C GLU A 35 -3.41 -25.73 24.41
N ASP A 36 -2.18 -25.92 23.93
CA ASP A 36 -1.62 -27.22 23.52
C ASP A 36 -1.09 -28.08 24.69
N SER A 37 -1.37 -27.67 25.94
CA SER A 37 -0.92 -28.40 27.12
C SER A 37 -1.79 -29.64 27.37
N THR A 38 -1.35 -30.78 26.85
CA THR A 38 -2.00 -32.10 27.01
C THR A 38 -2.22 -32.54 28.48
N ARG A 39 -1.57 -31.89 29.46
CA ARG A 39 -1.74 -32.13 30.89
C ARG A 39 -1.74 -30.83 31.70
N ARG A 40 -2.73 -30.68 32.57
CA ARG A 40 -2.85 -29.59 33.55
C ARG A 40 -1.69 -29.63 34.56
N TYR A 41 -1.04 -28.49 34.79
CA TYR A 41 0.13 -28.33 35.67
C TYR A 41 -0.09 -27.33 36.82
N TYR A 42 -1.34 -26.97 37.08
CA TYR A 42 -1.74 -26.00 38.09
C TYR A 42 -3.14 -26.34 38.62
N THR A 43 -3.43 -25.96 39.87
CA THR A 43 -4.76 -26.04 40.45
C THR A 43 -5.59 -24.81 40.11
N GLU A 44 -5.00 -23.63 40.17
CA GLU A 44 -5.64 -22.34 39.85
C GLU A 44 -4.77 -21.55 38.87
N SER A 45 -5.39 -20.86 37.90
CA SER A 45 -4.71 -19.97 36.97
C SER A 45 -5.34 -18.59 37.04
N LEU A 46 -4.53 -17.58 37.34
CA LEU A 46 -4.93 -16.19 37.39
C LEU A 46 -4.18 -15.42 36.30
N VAL A 47 -4.94 -14.83 35.37
CA VAL A 47 -4.38 -14.03 34.27
C VAL A 47 -4.53 -12.56 34.62
N GLY A 48 -3.42 -11.85 34.73
CA GLY A 48 -3.42 -10.43 35.10
C GLY A 48 -2.02 -9.84 35.31
N ASN A 49 -1.97 -8.53 35.54
CA ASN A 49 -0.72 -7.77 35.61
C ASN A 49 -0.22 -7.67 37.06
N LEU A 50 0.98 -8.20 37.33
CA LEU A 50 1.59 -8.13 38.68
C LEU A 50 2.10 -6.72 39.05
N CYS A 51 2.10 -5.75 38.13
CA CYS A 51 2.28 -4.34 38.48
C CYS A 51 1.02 -3.72 39.11
N ASP A 52 -0.14 -4.38 39.03
CA ASP A 52 -1.33 -4.03 39.78
C ASP A 52 -1.22 -4.57 41.21
N LEU A 53 -1.27 -3.66 42.19
CA LEU A 53 -1.23 -4.01 43.59
C LEU A 53 -2.46 -4.82 44.02
N ASP A 54 -3.65 -4.53 43.49
CA ASP A 54 -4.87 -5.24 43.87
C ASP A 54 -4.92 -6.64 43.26
N PHE A 55 -4.42 -6.80 42.04
CA PHE A 55 -4.16 -8.13 41.48
C PHE A 55 -3.14 -8.90 42.33
N CYS A 56 -2.04 -8.29 42.76
CA CYS A 56 -1.08 -8.94 43.67
C CYS A 56 -1.73 -9.38 44.98
N LYS A 57 -2.52 -8.51 45.63
CA LYS A 57 -3.28 -8.86 46.85
C LYS A 57 -4.21 -10.04 46.61
N TYR A 58 -4.84 -10.12 45.44
CA TYR A 58 -5.71 -11.23 45.07
C TYR A 58 -4.93 -12.53 44.85
N VAL A 59 -3.81 -12.46 44.13
CA VAL A 59 -2.91 -13.58 43.82
C VAL A 59 -2.39 -14.26 45.08
N VAL A 60 -2.01 -13.50 46.11
CA VAL A 60 -1.36 -14.04 47.32
C VAL A 60 -2.35 -14.60 48.36
N ARG A 61 -3.67 -14.48 48.16
CA ARG A 61 -4.67 -14.90 49.18
C ARG A 61 -4.55 -16.37 49.55
N GLY A 62 -4.27 -16.66 50.82
CA GLY A 62 -4.12 -18.03 51.32
C GLY A 62 -2.85 -18.74 50.85
N ALA A 63 -1.87 -18.01 50.30
CA ALA A 63 -0.59 -18.58 49.90
C ALA A 63 0.36 -18.71 51.10
N GLU A 64 0.99 -19.86 51.27
CA GLU A 64 2.07 -20.03 52.26
C GLU A 64 3.47 -19.83 51.66
N VAL A 65 3.62 -20.11 50.36
CA VAL A 65 4.88 -20.04 49.61
C VAL A 65 4.64 -19.31 48.30
N ILE A 66 5.51 -18.36 47.96
CA ILE A 66 5.53 -17.64 46.68
C ILE A 66 6.86 -17.92 45.98
N LEU A 67 6.80 -18.35 44.72
CA LEU A 67 7.93 -18.43 43.81
C LEU A 67 7.81 -17.31 42.77
N HIS A 68 8.59 -16.24 42.93
CA HIS A 68 8.59 -15.09 42.02
C HIS A 68 9.57 -15.31 40.87
N CYS A 69 9.03 -15.76 39.74
CA CYS A 69 9.74 -15.99 38.48
C CYS A 69 9.26 -15.05 37.36
N ALA A 70 8.39 -14.08 37.66
CA ALA A 70 7.86 -13.17 36.67
C ALA A 70 8.89 -12.09 36.32
N GLU A 71 9.19 -11.94 35.04
CA GLU A 71 9.93 -10.79 34.54
C GLU A 71 9.48 -10.41 33.12
N THR A 72 9.67 -9.14 32.76
CA THR A 72 9.75 -8.70 31.39
C THR A 72 11.20 -8.82 30.92
N LYS A 73 11.41 -9.49 29.77
CA LYS A 73 12.76 -9.72 29.23
C LYS A 73 13.31 -8.42 28.61
N TYR A 74 14.61 -8.18 28.80
CA TYR A 74 15.35 -7.08 28.16
C TYR A 74 15.87 -7.56 26.79
N GLU A 75 15.55 -6.86 25.71
CA GLU A 75 16.14 -7.13 24.40
C GLU A 75 17.61 -6.67 24.36
N VAL A 76 18.46 -7.53 23.80
CA VAL A 76 19.88 -7.28 23.59
C VAL A 76 20.01 -6.38 22.34
N ASP A 77 20.64 -5.22 22.53
CA ASP A 77 21.06 -4.28 21.49
C ASP A 77 19.98 -3.43 20.77
N SER A 78 19.31 -2.57 21.54
CA SER A 78 18.83 -1.29 20.99
C SER A 78 19.26 -0.13 21.89
N PRO A 79 20.37 0.56 21.58
CA PRO A 79 20.88 1.70 22.36
C PRO A 79 20.00 2.96 22.27
N TYR A 80 18.88 2.93 21.53
CA TYR A 80 18.04 4.10 21.24
C TYR A 80 16.61 4.02 21.79
N SER A 81 16.36 3.14 22.76
CA SER A 81 14.99 2.79 23.13
C SER A 81 14.71 3.05 24.62
N ASP A 82 13.67 3.83 24.95
CA ASP A 82 13.19 4.07 26.33
C ASP A 82 12.72 2.78 27.05
N PHE A 83 12.70 1.64 26.35
CA PHE A 83 12.20 0.34 26.81
C PHE A 83 13.01 -0.27 27.95
N GLY A 84 14.32 -0.06 28.00
CA GLY A 84 15.17 -0.55 29.09
C GLY A 84 14.67 -0.04 30.46
N MET A 85 14.26 1.22 30.53
CA MET A 85 13.73 1.81 31.75
C MET A 85 12.29 1.36 32.06
N THR A 86 11.47 1.11 31.03
CA THR A 86 10.14 0.54 31.20
C THR A 86 10.20 -0.85 31.82
N ASN A 87 11.07 -1.73 31.31
CA ASN A 87 11.29 -3.07 31.85
C ASN A 87 11.86 -3.02 33.27
N TYR A 88 12.80 -2.11 33.51
CA TYR A 88 13.34 -1.85 34.84
C TYR A 88 12.21 -1.51 35.83
N ARG A 89 11.35 -0.55 35.49
CA ARG A 89 10.23 -0.13 36.34
C ARG A 89 9.25 -1.28 36.57
N ALA A 90 8.87 -1.99 35.51
CA ALA A 90 7.96 -3.13 35.57
C ALA A 90 8.46 -4.22 36.52
N ASN A 91 9.67 -4.73 36.30
CA ASN A 91 10.25 -5.81 37.10
C ASN A 91 10.39 -5.43 38.57
N HIS A 92 10.80 -4.18 38.83
CA HIS A 92 10.89 -3.66 40.17
C HIS A 92 9.52 -3.54 40.84
N THR A 93 8.52 -2.98 40.14
CA THR A 93 7.15 -2.83 40.66
C THR A 93 6.48 -4.18 40.93
N MET A 94 6.61 -5.17 40.04
CA MET A 94 6.08 -6.53 40.29
C MET A 94 6.66 -7.12 41.58
N THR A 95 7.97 -7.00 41.75
CA THR A 95 8.67 -7.51 42.94
C THR A 95 8.21 -6.79 44.20
N GLN A 96 8.13 -5.46 44.16
CA GLN A 96 7.68 -4.64 45.29
C GLN A 96 6.24 -4.97 45.70
N ASN A 97 5.31 -5.07 44.74
CA ASN A 97 3.90 -5.34 45.02
C ASN A 97 3.69 -6.75 45.58
N LEU A 98 4.37 -7.76 45.00
CA LEU A 98 4.29 -9.13 45.49
C LEU A 98 4.86 -9.26 46.91
N LEU A 99 6.02 -8.67 47.19
CA LEU A 99 6.60 -8.67 48.54
C LEU A 99 5.71 -7.99 49.57
N ALA A 100 5.19 -6.80 49.25
CA ALA A 100 4.30 -6.06 50.14
C ALA A 100 3.02 -6.85 50.44
N SER A 101 2.42 -7.44 49.41
CA SER A 101 1.20 -8.26 49.54
C SER A 101 1.48 -9.55 50.31
N ALA A 102 2.63 -10.19 50.07
CA ALA A 102 3.07 -11.40 50.77
C ALA A 102 3.23 -11.17 52.28
N HIS A 103 3.85 -10.05 52.64
CA HIS A 103 4.03 -9.68 54.04
C HIS A 103 2.69 -9.43 54.75
N GLN A 104 1.78 -8.68 54.10
CA GLN A 104 0.47 -8.35 54.67
C GLN A 104 -0.42 -9.58 54.87
N THR A 105 -0.27 -10.62 54.05
CA THR A 105 -1.10 -11.84 54.07
C THR A 105 -0.48 -13.00 54.85
N GLY A 106 0.72 -12.82 55.42
CA GLY A 106 1.37 -13.83 56.26
C GLY A 106 2.02 -14.99 55.49
N VAL A 107 2.50 -14.75 54.28
CA VAL A 107 3.29 -15.73 53.51
C VAL A 107 4.55 -16.11 54.29
N LYS A 108 4.86 -17.41 54.36
CA LYS A 108 5.96 -17.96 55.15
C LYS A 108 7.29 -17.97 54.40
N THR A 109 7.24 -18.26 53.09
CA THR A 109 8.43 -18.41 52.24
C THR A 109 8.29 -17.64 50.93
N PHE A 110 9.30 -16.84 50.59
CA PHE A 110 9.38 -16.07 49.34
C PHE A 110 10.66 -16.39 48.59
N PHE A 111 10.53 -16.93 47.38
CA PHE A 111 11.63 -17.18 46.47
C PHE A 111 11.71 -16.10 45.39
N TYR A 112 12.92 -15.62 45.10
CA TYR A 112 13.19 -14.65 44.05
C TYR A 112 14.23 -15.18 43.05
N ALA A 113 13.88 -15.19 41.77
CA ALA A 113 14.76 -15.52 40.67
C ALA A 113 15.58 -14.28 40.23
N SER A 114 16.85 -14.27 40.62
CA SER A 114 17.85 -13.24 40.31
C SER A 114 18.86 -13.71 39.25
N THR A 115 19.82 -12.85 38.90
CA THR A 115 20.86 -13.10 37.90
C THR A 115 22.26 -13.00 38.51
N GLN A 116 23.24 -13.73 37.94
CA GLN A 116 24.64 -13.60 38.31
C GLN A 116 25.21 -12.25 37.85
N PHE A 117 26.01 -11.64 38.72
CA PHE A 117 26.75 -10.41 38.47
C PHE A 117 28.21 -10.62 38.88
N ASP A 118 29.17 -10.26 38.01
CA ASP A 118 30.59 -10.26 38.33
C ASP A 118 30.99 -8.88 38.89
N PRO A 119 31.37 -8.78 40.17
CA PRO A 119 31.84 -7.51 40.75
C PRO A 119 33.08 -6.94 40.06
N ALA A 120 33.89 -7.78 39.40
CA ALA A 120 35.13 -7.39 38.74
C ALA A 120 34.92 -6.79 37.33
N GLN A 121 33.73 -6.93 36.74
CA GLN A 121 33.40 -6.31 35.43
C GLN A 121 33.10 -4.81 35.50
N ARG A 122 33.31 -4.15 36.66
CA ARG A 122 33.50 -2.70 36.69
C ARG A 122 34.88 -2.39 36.09
N GLN A 123 35.00 -2.33 34.75
CA GLN A 123 36.07 -1.53 34.18
C GLN A 123 35.75 -0.08 34.51
N PRO A 124 36.50 0.57 35.43
CA PRO A 124 36.10 1.90 35.88
C PRO A 124 36.37 2.96 34.81
N PHE A 125 37.19 2.63 33.79
CA PHE A 125 37.61 3.52 32.72
C PHE A 125 37.98 2.71 31.48
N ASP A 126 37.75 3.25 30.28
CA ASP A 126 38.39 2.75 29.05
C ASP A 126 39.92 2.97 29.09
N ASP A 127 40.65 2.42 28.11
CA ASP A 127 42.12 2.59 27.98
C ASP A 127 42.57 4.06 27.86
N GLN A 128 41.63 5.00 27.72
CA GLN A 128 41.86 6.45 27.64
C GLN A 128 41.47 7.19 28.93
N GLY A 129 41.05 6.48 29.99
CA GLY A 129 40.67 7.09 31.27
C GLY A 129 39.27 7.69 31.30
N ASN A 130 38.40 7.38 30.34
CA ASN A 130 37.00 7.83 30.33
C ASN A 130 36.09 6.80 30.97
N ASP A 131 35.19 7.26 31.86
CA ASP A 131 34.12 6.43 32.41
C ASP A 131 33.02 6.25 31.34
N PRO A 132 32.76 5.02 30.84
CA PRO A 132 31.74 4.76 29.84
C PRO A 132 30.33 5.21 30.26
N LEU A 133 30.05 5.26 31.57
CA LEU A 133 28.77 5.70 32.13
C LEU A 133 28.53 7.22 32.02
N THR A 134 29.56 8.01 31.68
CA THR A 134 29.45 9.48 31.70
C THR A 134 28.94 10.12 30.41
N ARG A 135 28.82 9.38 29.30
CA ARG A 135 28.31 9.92 28.02
C ARG A 135 26.93 9.41 27.60
N PHE A 136 26.60 8.17 27.94
CA PHE A 136 25.35 7.52 27.60
C PHE A 136 25.02 6.60 28.79
N GLY A 137 23.83 6.68 29.37
CA GLY A 137 23.47 5.86 30.55
C GLY A 137 23.67 4.35 30.33
N PRO A 138 23.50 3.52 31.38
CA PRO A 138 23.71 2.08 31.27
C PRO A 138 22.88 1.47 30.11
N GLY A 139 23.49 0.60 29.31
CA GLY A 139 22.78 -0.17 28.29
C GLY A 139 21.72 -1.09 28.90
N ASN A 140 20.84 -1.67 28.06
CA ASN A 140 19.75 -2.53 28.52
C ASN A 140 20.23 -3.72 29.35
N ARG A 141 21.41 -4.28 29.04
CA ARG A 141 22.00 -5.42 29.76
C ARG A 141 22.46 -5.02 31.16
N GLU A 142 23.04 -3.84 31.28
CA GLU A 142 23.47 -3.24 32.54
C GLU A 142 22.27 -2.86 33.41
N LEU A 143 21.21 -2.28 32.81
CA LEU A 143 19.95 -1.97 33.48
C LEU A 143 19.26 -3.21 34.05
N CYS A 144 19.25 -4.32 33.30
CA CYS A 144 18.72 -5.61 33.78
C CYS A 144 19.43 -6.10 35.05
N LYS A 145 20.77 -6.16 35.00
CA LYS A 145 21.58 -6.58 36.15
C LYS A 145 21.37 -5.64 37.35
N LEU A 146 21.24 -4.34 37.10
CA LEU A 146 20.99 -3.34 38.13
C LEU A 146 19.61 -3.51 38.79
N GLU A 147 18.56 -3.75 38.01
CA GLU A 147 17.21 -4.00 38.53
C GLU A 147 17.19 -5.21 39.45
N LYS A 148 17.73 -6.35 39.01
CA LYS A 148 17.80 -7.58 39.80
C LYS A 148 18.56 -7.35 41.10
N LEU A 149 19.69 -6.65 41.05
CA LEU A 149 20.47 -6.32 42.25
C LEU A 149 19.67 -5.44 43.24
N HIS A 150 18.95 -4.43 42.76
CA HIS A 150 18.10 -3.59 43.63
C HIS A 150 16.93 -4.37 44.23
N SER A 151 16.30 -5.21 43.43
CA SER A 151 15.22 -6.09 43.87
C SER A 151 15.72 -7.16 44.86
N GLU A 152 16.96 -7.67 44.75
CA GLU A 152 17.58 -8.52 45.78
C GLU A 152 17.68 -7.80 47.13
N GLN A 153 18.16 -6.55 47.15
CA GLN A 153 18.27 -5.77 48.39
C GLN A 153 16.90 -5.55 49.03
N LEU A 154 15.88 -5.29 48.20
CA LEU A 154 14.50 -5.17 48.65
C LEU A 154 13.99 -6.47 49.26
N VAL A 155 14.19 -7.63 48.61
CA VAL A 155 13.80 -8.96 49.13
C VAL A 155 14.52 -9.25 50.45
N LEU A 156 15.83 -9.01 50.52
CA LEU A 156 16.64 -9.25 51.74
C LEU A 156 16.16 -8.42 52.93
N HIS A 157 15.62 -7.22 52.71
CA HIS A 157 15.02 -6.41 53.77
C HIS A 157 13.82 -7.10 54.46
N TYR A 158 13.16 -8.05 53.79
CA TYR A 158 12.05 -8.84 54.36
C TYR A 158 12.50 -10.15 55.03
N SER A 159 13.81 -10.46 55.06
CA SER A 159 14.35 -11.69 55.68
C SER A 159 14.05 -11.84 57.17
N ASN A 160 13.78 -10.74 57.87
CA ASN A 160 13.37 -10.73 59.28
C ASN A 160 11.86 -10.96 59.48
N ARG A 161 11.07 -10.95 58.40
CA ARG A 161 9.59 -11.06 58.42
C ARG A 161 9.09 -12.37 57.81
N MET A 162 9.85 -12.96 56.89
CA MET A 162 9.54 -14.23 56.23
C MET A 162 10.84 -14.92 55.78
N THR A 163 10.77 -16.23 55.50
CA THR A 163 11.92 -16.95 54.94
C THR A 163 12.10 -16.50 53.48
N VAL A 164 13.28 -15.99 53.15
CA VAL A 164 13.60 -15.54 51.78
C VAL A 164 14.68 -16.42 51.16
N HIS A 165 14.47 -16.84 49.91
CA HIS A 165 15.47 -17.54 49.11
C HIS A 165 15.73 -16.76 47.83
N ILE A 166 16.99 -16.50 47.53
CA ILE A 166 17.40 -15.76 46.34
C ILE A 166 18.37 -16.65 45.55
N ALA A 167 17.95 -17.07 44.36
CA ALA A 167 18.80 -17.82 43.44
C ALA A 167 19.34 -16.89 42.34
N ARG A 168 20.66 -16.85 42.17
CA ARG A 168 21.32 -16.15 41.07
C ARG A 168 21.61 -17.13 39.95
N PHE A 169 20.95 -16.94 38.81
CA PHE A 169 21.13 -17.74 37.60
C PHE A 169 22.07 -17.03 36.60
N ASP A 170 22.86 -17.79 35.85
CA ASP A 170 23.62 -17.25 34.71
C ASP A 170 22.84 -17.47 33.40
N CYS A 171 23.11 -18.55 32.68
CA CYS A 171 22.43 -18.88 31.44
C CYS A 171 21.58 -20.16 31.57
N ILE A 172 20.29 -20.03 31.92
CA ILE A 172 19.35 -21.16 31.87
C ILE A 172 18.90 -21.37 30.43
N TYR A 173 18.87 -22.61 29.96
CA TYR A 173 18.26 -22.95 28.68
C TYR A 173 17.18 -24.04 28.84
N ASP A 174 16.12 -23.91 28.04
CA ASP A 174 14.93 -24.75 28.11
C ASP A 174 14.41 -25.06 26.69
N PRO A 175 13.90 -26.29 26.43
CA PRO A 175 13.42 -26.65 25.10
C PRO A 175 12.10 -25.94 24.69
N THR A 176 11.41 -25.29 25.63
CA THR A 176 10.17 -24.54 25.37
C THR A 176 10.40 -23.03 25.27
N GLU A 177 11.65 -22.58 25.41
CA GLU A 177 12.02 -21.20 25.18
C GLU A 177 11.83 -20.84 23.70
N SER A 178 11.34 -19.62 23.46
CA SER A 178 11.33 -19.05 22.11
C SER A 178 12.76 -19.07 21.55
N TRP A 179 12.98 -19.70 20.41
CA TRP A 179 14.34 -19.95 19.90
C TRP A 179 14.58 -19.36 18.51
N ASP A 180 13.54 -18.96 17.77
CA ASP A 180 13.64 -18.57 16.36
C ASP A 180 14.13 -17.12 16.13
N HIS A 181 14.21 -16.29 17.17
CA HIS A 181 14.55 -14.85 17.07
C HIS A 181 15.71 -14.38 17.97
N TRP A 182 16.38 -15.28 18.70
CA TRP A 182 17.42 -14.93 19.67
C TRP A 182 18.82 -15.07 19.09
N ASP A 183 19.77 -14.26 19.57
CA ASP A 183 21.14 -14.30 19.05
C ASP A 183 22.19 -13.99 20.12
N ASP A 184 22.43 -14.97 20.99
CA ASP A 184 23.35 -14.87 22.13
C ASP A 184 24.59 -15.78 22.00
N ASN A 185 24.73 -16.49 20.86
CA ASN A 185 25.66 -17.62 20.65
C ASN A 185 25.59 -18.68 21.77
N GLY A 186 24.47 -18.77 22.48
CA GLY A 186 24.21 -19.74 23.54
C GLY A 186 23.80 -21.11 23.01
N SER A 187 23.49 -22.02 23.92
CA SER A 187 23.10 -23.40 23.61
C SER A 187 21.92 -23.50 22.64
N VAL A 188 20.89 -22.66 22.82
CA VAL A 188 19.69 -22.59 21.97
C VAL A 188 20.03 -22.13 20.56
N THR A 189 20.79 -21.03 20.45
CA THR A 189 21.21 -20.45 19.18
C THR A 189 22.04 -21.43 18.35
N LEU A 190 23.00 -22.12 18.98
CA LEU A 190 23.86 -23.10 18.31
C LEU A 190 23.08 -24.32 17.81
N VAL A 191 22.22 -24.90 18.65
CA VAL A 191 21.38 -26.04 18.24
C VAL A 191 20.44 -25.67 17.10
N ARG A 192 19.80 -24.49 17.16
CA ARG A 192 18.97 -23.95 16.06
C ARG A 192 19.75 -23.83 14.76
N ARG A 193 20.89 -23.13 14.78
CA ARG A 193 21.70 -22.86 13.59
C ARG A 193 22.20 -24.16 12.97
N PHE A 194 22.67 -25.11 13.78
CA PHE A 194 23.12 -26.42 13.26
C PHE A 194 21.98 -27.30 12.75
N LEU A 195 20.79 -27.28 13.35
CA LEU A 195 19.62 -27.96 12.78
C LEU A 195 19.21 -27.36 11.43
N ALA A 196 19.16 -26.03 11.33
CA ALA A 196 18.87 -25.34 10.09
C ALA A 196 19.91 -25.66 9.01
N ALA A 197 21.20 -25.67 9.38
CA ALA A 197 22.30 -26.07 8.53
C ALA A 197 22.13 -27.51 8.02
N LYS A 198 21.86 -28.48 8.91
CA LYS A 198 21.60 -29.89 8.57
C LYS A 198 20.45 -30.03 7.54
N HIS A 199 19.35 -29.32 7.73
CA HIS A 199 18.25 -29.33 6.77
C HIS A 199 18.61 -28.68 5.42
N LEU A 200 19.44 -27.64 5.42
CA LEU A 200 19.94 -27.00 4.20
C LEU A 200 20.90 -27.90 3.42
N THR A 201 21.79 -28.63 4.12
CA THR A 201 22.67 -29.64 3.52
C THR A 201 21.86 -30.72 2.82
N ASN A 202 20.79 -31.22 3.45
CA ASN A 202 19.86 -32.19 2.84
C ASN A 202 19.15 -31.65 1.58
N LEU A 203 19.08 -30.32 1.40
CA LEU A 203 18.56 -29.65 0.21
C LEU A 203 19.66 -29.27 -0.80
N GLY A 204 20.89 -29.77 -0.62
CA GLY A 204 22.03 -29.53 -1.51
C GLY A 204 22.64 -28.14 -1.37
N VAL A 205 22.44 -27.46 -0.24
CA VAL A 205 23.01 -26.14 0.04
C VAL A 205 24.05 -26.26 1.14
N ARG A 206 25.29 -25.81 0.88
CA ARG A 206 26.33 -25.70 1.91
C ARG A 206 26.08 -24.44 2.76
N PRO A 207 25.71 -24.59 4.05
CA PRO A 207 25.38 -23.47 4.92
C PRO A 207 26.63 -22.88 5.59
N ARG A 208 26.55 -21.59 5.94
CA ARG A 208 27.55 -20.87 6.74
C ARG A 208 26.95 -20.56 8.11
N VAL A 209 27.63 -20.94 9.19
CA VAL A 209 27.22 -20.67 10.58
C VAL A 209 28.29 -19.80 11.25
N GLU A 210 27.91 -18.61 11.67
CA GLU A 210 28.81 -17.67 12.32
C GLU A 210 28.76 -17.82 13.86
N LEU A 211 29.91 -17.68 14.52
CA LEU A 211 30.06 -17.62 15.98
C LEU A 211 30.44 -16.17 16.34
N ALA A 212 29.48 -15.35 16.77
CA ALA A 212 29.73 -13.92 17.00
C ALA A 212 30.35 -13.56 18.37
N ALA A 213 30.69 -14.55 19.20
CA ALA A 213 31.34 -14.35 20.51
C ALA A 213 32.81 -14.78 20.45
N GLU A 214 33.63 -14.19 21.32
CA GLU A 214 35.02 -14.60 21.53
C GLU A 214 35.07 -16.10 21.86
N VAL A 215 35.60 -16.92 20.95
CA VAL A 215 35.47 -18.39 20.97
C VAL A 215 36.07 -19.07 22.20
N THR A 216 36.98 -18.38 22.90
CA THR A 216 37.65 -18.82 24.12
C THR A 216 36.92 -18.42 25.41
N GLN A 217 35.94 -17.51 25.34
CA GLN A 217 35.21 -17.06 26.52
C GLN A 217 34.41 -18.24 27.10
N LYS A 218 34.63 -18.54 28.38
CA LYS A 218 33.90 -19.60 29.09
C LYS A 218 32.68 -19.01 29.80
N ARG A 219 31.53 -19.68 29.65
CA ARG A 219 30.27 -19.34 30.33
C ARG A 219 29.66 -20.59 30.97
N GLN A 220 28.73 -20.40 31.89
CA GLN A 220 28.04 -21.50 32.56
C GLN A 220 26.59 -21.57 32.09
N PHE A 221 26.26 -22.62 31.34
CA PHE A 221 24.88 -22.91 30.96
C PHE A 221 24.29 -23.98 31.87
N ILE A 222 23.06 -23.78 32.37
CA ILE A 222 22.35 -24.75 33.18
C ILE A 222 21.09 -25.23 32.46
N TYR A 223 20.92 -26.54 32.40
CA TYR A 223 19.68 -27.09 31.90
C TYR A 223 18.56 -26.85 32.91
N ILE A 224 17.42 -26.39 32.44
CA ILE A 224 16.26 -26.03 33.25
C ILE A 224 15.85 -27.04 34.33
N GLU A 225 16.01 -28.35 34.10
CA GLU A 225 15.66 -29.37 35.11
C GLU A 225 16.60 -29.34 36.31
N GLU A 226 17.88 -29.07 36.09
CA GLU A 226 18.86 -28.93 37.17
C GLU A 226 18.61 -27.62 37.94
N ALA A 227 18.22 -26.55 37.24
CA ALA A 227 17.80 -25.30 37.89
C ALA A 227 16.57 -25.53 38.79
N VAL A 228 15.56 -26.26 38.32
CA VAL A 228 14.36 -26.60 39.11
C VAL A 228 14.71 -27.44 40.33
N LYS A 229 15.60 -28.44 40.20
CA LYS A 229 16.06 -29.26 41.33
C LYS A 229 16.78 -28.41 42.38
N ALA A 230 17.66 -27.52 41.95
CA ALA A 230 18.39 -26.62 42.84
C ALA A 230 17.43 -25.70 43.62
N VAL A 231 16.45 -25.10 42.93
CA VAL A 231 15.42 -24.26 43.56
C VAL A 231 14.58 -25.07 44.54
N ALA A 232 14.10 -26.26 44.15
CA ALA A 232 13.29 -27.10 45.01
C ALA A 232 14.06 -27.52 46.28
N SER A 233 15.31 -27.95 46.13
CA SER A 233 16.15 -28.35 47.26
C SER A 233 16.45 -27.19 48.21
N ALA A 234 16.54 -25.97 47.70
CA ALA A 234 16.72 -24.78 48.52
C ALA A 234 15.44 -24.39 49.29
N ILE A 235 14.27 -24.54 48.67
CA ILE A 235 12.97 -24.28 49.31
C ILE A 235 12.67 -25.29 50.41
N ASP A 236 13.08 -26.54 50.22
CA ASP A 236 12.89 -27.62 51.21
C ASP A 236 13.91 -27.54 52.38
N SER A 237 14.97 -26.73 52.27
CA SER A 237 16.04 -26.61 53.28
C SER A 237 15.98 -25.29 54.06
N ALA A 238 15.91 -25.37 55.38
CA ALA A 238 15.93 -24.21 56.28
C ALA A 238 17.33 -23.56 56.45
N GLU A 239 18.39 -24.17 55.91
CA GLU A 239 19.78 -23.73 56.11
C GLU A 239 20.24 -22.67 55.08
N VAL A 240 19.56 -22.57 53.93
CA VAL A 240 19.96 -21.67 52.84
C VAL A 240 19.35 -20.27 53.03
N LYS A 241 20.07 -19.39 53.74
CA LYS A 241 19.60 -18.03 54.10
C LYS A 241 20.21 -16.88 53.29
N ASN A 242 21.28 -17.13 52.55
CA ASN A 242 21.97 -16.11 51.73
C ASN A 242 21.64 -16.28 50.24
N PRO A 243 21.75 -15.21 49.42
CA PRO A 243 21.74 -15.36 47.97
C PRO A 243 22.77 -16.40 47.54
N TYR A 244 22.33 -17.40 46.79
CA TYR A 244 23.17 -18.50 46.33
C TYR A 244 23.22 -18.51 44.80
N ILE A 245 24.35 -18.91 44.24
CA ILE A 245 24.53 -19.03 42.80
C ILE A 245 24.14 -20.44 42.39
N VAL A 246 23.30 -20.55 41.38
CA VAL A 246 22.90 -21.84 40.80
C VAL A 246 23.78 -22.10 39.59
N LEU A 247 24.90 -22.79 39.80
CA LEU A 247 25.89 -23.10 38.76
C LEU A 247 25.96 -24.61 38.48
N PRO A 248 26.25 -25.00 37.23
CA PRO A 248 26.90 -26.28 36.98
C PRO A 248 28.35 -26.26 37.51
N ASP A 249 28.88 -27.42 37.87
CA ASP A 249 30.20 -27.53 38.54
C ASP A 249 31.39 -27.00 37.71
N GLN A 250 31.28 -26.79 36.38
CA GLN A 250 32.35 -26.26 35.52
C GLN A 250 31.85 -25.44 34.31
N PRO A 251 32.57 -24.38 33.88
CA PRO A 251 32.24 -23.54 32.72
C PRO A 251 32.69 -24.16 31.38
N ILE A 252 31.98 -23.83 30.29
CA ILE A 252 32.25 -24.32 28.91
C ILE A 252 32.51 -23.14 27.97
N SER A 253 33.49 -23.28 27.07
CA SER A 253 33.74 -22.28 26.01
C SER A 253 32.71 -22.36 24.89
N THR A 254 32.52 -21.26 24.15
CA THR A 254 31.64 -21.26 22.97
C THR A 254 32.06 -22.31 21.94
N LEU A 255 33.37 -22.54 21.77
CA LEU A 255 33.89 -23.55 20.85
C LEU A 255 33.59 -24.99 21.30
N GLU A 256 33.79 -25.30 22.60
CA GLU A 256 33.44 -26.60 23.17
C GLU A 256 31.93 -26.87 23.08
N LEU A 257 31.11 -25.85 23.35
CA LEU A 257 29.65 -25.93 23.24
C LEU A 257 29.19 -26.14 21.79
N ALA A 258 29.80 -25.44 20.83
CA ALA A 258 29.52 -25.62 19.41
C ALA A 258 29.89 -27.04 18.93
N SER A 259 31.05 -27.55 19.36
CA SER A 259 31.49 -28.93 19.08
C SER A 259 30.49 -29.96 19.61
N LEU A 260 30.01 -29.76 20.83
CA LEU A 260 29.03 -30.65 21.45
C LEU A 260 27.67 -30.57 20.75
N ALA A 261 27.23 -29.36 20.37
CA ALA A 261 25.98 -29.16 19.65
C ALA A 261 26.00 -29.79 18.24
N LEU A 262 27.10 -29.67 17.49
CA LEU A 262 27.32 -30.37 16.21
C LEU A 262 27.12 -31.88 16.35
N LYS A 263 27.80 -32.47 17.35
CA LYS A 263 27.73 -33.90 17.64
C LYS A 263 26.31 -34.33 18.02
N VAL A 264 25.61 -33.52 18.81
CA VAL A 264 24.21 -33.79 19.22
C VAL A 264 23.26 -33.71 18.03
N VAL A 265 23.41 -32.70 17.16
CA VAL A 265 22.58 -32.51 15.96
C VAL A 265 22.86 -33.59 14.89
N GLY A 266 24.08 -34.13 14.87
CA GLY A 266 24.53 -35.09 13.87
C GLY A 266 24.81 -34.44 12.52
N LEU A 267 25.37 -33.23 12.53
CA LEU A 267 25.86 -32.54 11.33
C LEU A 267 27.37 -32.76 11.21
N ASP A 268 27.82 -33.27 10.06
CA ASP A 268 29.24 -33.44 9.78
C ASP A 268 29.91 -32.06 9.66
N PRO A 269 31.00 -31.78 10.39
CA PRO A 269 31.76 -30.54 10.23
C PRO A 269 32.21 -30.27 8.78
N SER A 270 32.38 -31.29 7.93
CA SER A 270 32.74 -31.08 6.51
C SER A 270 31.63 -30.46 5.67
N ASP A 271 30.38 -30.55 6.15
CA ASP A 271 29.17 -30.13 5.42
C ASP A 271 28.73 -28.70 5.74
N VAL A 272 29.41 -28.00 6.65
CA VAL A 272 29.05 -26.65 7.12
C VAL A 272 30.29 -25.78 7.30
N ASP A 273 30.22 -24.52 6.85
CA ASP A 273 31.30 -23.56 7.08
C ASP A 273 31.06 -22.81 8.40
N ILE A 274 31.80 -23.18 9.44
CA ILE A 274 31.73 -22.51 10.76
C ILE A 274 32.76 -21.40 10.81
N VAL A 275 32.31 -20.17 11.05
CA VAL A 275 33.11 -18.96 10.86
C VAL A 275 33.12 -18.10 12.13
N HIS A 276 34.29 -17.54 12.47
CA HIS A 276 34.46 -16.51 13.49
C HIS A 276 35.38 -15.42 12.92
N ASP A 277 34.97 -14.15 12.98
CA ASP A 277 35.69 -13.02 12.37
C ASP A 277 36.14 -13.28 10.92
N ASP A 278 35.20 -13.75 10.08
CA ASP A 278 35.42 -14.15 8.68
C ASP A 278 36.46 -15.26 8.45
N ARG A 279 36.93 -15.93 9.50
CA ARG A 279 37.83 -17.10 9.42
C ARG A 279 37.08 -18.39 9.67
N VAL A 280 37.26 -19.36 8.78
CA VAL A 280 36.73 -20.71 8.95
C VAL A 280 37.49 -21.42 10.06
N ILE A 281 36.77 -21.94 11.06
CA ILE A 281 37.33 -22.72 12.16
C ILE A 281 37.32 -24.20 11.77
N GLY A 282 38.50 -24.82 11.72
CA GLY A 282 38.61 -26.28 11.56
C GLY A 282 38.39 -27.00 12.89
N PHE A 283 37.57 -28.05 12.88
CA PHE A 283 37.37 -28.95 14.04
C PHE A 283 38.31 -30.18 14.01
N ASP A 284 39.19 -30.26 13.01
CA ASP A 284 40.17 -31.32 12.80
C ASP A 284 41.25 -31.31 13.90
N GLY A 285 40.96 -31.95 15.04
CA GLY A 285 41.93 -32.15 16.12
C GLY A 285 41.39 -32.06 17.55
N PHE A 286 40.11 -31.77 17.76
CA PHE A 286 39.53 -31.83 19.11
C PHE A 286 39.14 -33.26 19.48
N ASP A 287 40.13 -34.02 19.94
CA ASP A 287 39.90 -35.29 20.61
C ASP A 287 39.27 -34.97 21.99
N LEU A 288 37.96 -35.21 22.14
CA LEU A 288 37.25 -35.13 23.43
C LEU A 288 37.62 -36.31 24.35
N THR A 289 38.76 -36.96 24.16
CA THR A 289 39.29 -37.92 25.12
C THR A 289 40.01 -37.14 26.23
N PRO A 290 39.52 -37.21 27.48
CA PRO A 290 40.17 -36.53 28.58
C PRO A 290 41.58 -37.10 28.78
N GLY A 291 42.59 -36.22 28.83
CA GLY A 291 43.93 -36.57 29.28
C GLY A 291 43.88 -37.27 30.64
N LEU A 292 44.73 -38.29 30.81
CA LEU A 292 44.61 -39.36 31.79
C LEU A 292 44.57 -38.97 33.29
N ASP A 293 44.69 -37.69 33.65
CA ASP A 293 44.74 -37.25 35.05
C ASP A 293 43.46 -36.53 35.55
N SER A 294 42.42 -36.35 34.72
CA SER A 294 41.12 -35.74 35.12
C SER A 294 39.86 -36.49 34.65
N ALA A 295 40.00 -37.74 34.20
CA ALA A 295 39.03 -38.48 33.38
C ALA A 295 37.64 -38.73 34.01
N THR A 296 37.50 -38.71 35.33
CA THR A 296 36.22 -38.97 36.01
C THR A 296 35.34 -37.74 36.18
N GLN A 297 35.90 -36.53 36.26
CA GLN A 297 35.10 -35.29 36.42
C GLN A 297 34.69 -34.70 35.06
N SER A 298 35.62 -34.59 34.10
CA SER A 298 35.35 -34.02 32.78
C SER A 298 34.31 -34.80 31.96
N SER A 299 34.27 -36.13 32.11
CA SER A 299 33.30 -37.00 31.42
C SER A 299 31.87 -36.85 31.95
N ILE A 300 31.70 -36.65 33.27
CA ILE A 300 30.39 -36.42 33.91
C ILE A 300 29.83 -35.04 33.52
N ILE A 301 30.70 -34.03 33.42
CA ILE A 301 30.32 -32.65 33.05
C ILE A 301 29.79 -32.57 31.62
N LEU A 302 30.55 -33.11 30.65
CA LEU A 302 30.13 -33.15 29.25
C LEU A 302 28.83 -33.95 29.07
N ALA A 303 28.65 -35.03 29.85
CA ALA A 303 27.41 -35.82 29.83
C ALA A 303 26.18 -35.03 30.33
N SER A 304 26.35 -34.07 31.24
CA SER A 304 25.26 -33.19 31.70
C SER A 304 24.82 -32.22 30.61
N TYR A 305 25.78 -31.51 29.99
CA TYR A 305 25.50 -30.64 28.84
C TYR A 305 24.89 -31.40 27.66
N GLN A 306 25.44 -32.57 27.35
CA GLN A 306 24.96 -33.39 26.24
C GLN A 306 23.49 -33.80 26.44
N ARG A 307 23.09 -34.20 27.65
CA ARG A 307 21.70 -34.55 27.95
C ARG A 307 20.75 -33.38 27.72
N GLY A 308 21.09 -32.19 28.22
CA GLY A 308 20.27 -30.99 28.01
C GLY A 308 20.16 -30.59 26.54
N LEU A 309 21.29 -30.63 25.81
CA LEU A 309 21.31 -30.33 24.37
C LEU A 309 20.52 -31.33 23.53
N VAL A 310 20.50 -32.61 23.89
CA VAL A 310 19.68 -33.63 23.20
C VAL A 310 18.19 -33.29 23.31
N GLN A 311 17.71 -32.95 24.53
CA GLN A 311 16.32 -32.58 24.71
C GLN A 311 15.96 -31.28 23.98
N LEU A 312 16.90 -30.32 23.96
CA LEU A 312 16.76 -29.07 23.22
C LEU A 312 16.66 -29.31 21.70
N ARG A 313 17.55 -30.15 21.17
CA ARG A 313 17.54 -30.58 19.76
C ARG A 313 16.19 -31.18 19.39
N ASP A 314 15.72 -32.17 20.15
CA ASP A 314 14.49 -32.90 19.82
C ASP A 314 13.27 -31.97 19.74
N SER A 315 13.18 -30.99 20.66
CA SER A 315 12.11 -29.99 20.66
C SER A 315 12.17 -29.04 19.47
N ILE A 316 13.37 -28.49 19.17
CA ILE A 316 13.56 -27.55 18.07
C ILE A 316 13.37 -28.27 16.72
N GLU A 317 13.93 -29.46 16.55
CA GLU A 317 13.83 -30.26 15.32
C GLU A 317 12.36 -30.64 15.04
N ALA A 318 11.59 -31.04 16.05
CA ALA A 318 10.16 -31.30 15.89
C ALA A 318 9.38 -30.07 15.39
N THR A 319 9.70 -28.88 15.92
CA THR A 319 9.05 -27.63 15.52
C THR A 319 9.44 -27.22 14.10
N ILE A 320 10.72 -27.34 13.73
CA ILE A 320 11.20 -27.11 12.36
C ILE A 320 10.51 -28.08 11.40
N HIS A 321 10.46 -29.38 11.73
CA HIS A 321 9.79 -30.40 10.92
C HIS A 321 8.31 -30.09 10.69
N ALA A 322 7.56 -29.76 11.75
CA ALA A 322 6.14 -29.43 11.65
C ALA A 322 5.89 -28.23 10.71
N ARG A 323 6.77 -27.22 10.75
CA ARG A 323 6.66 -26.03 9.89
C ARG A 323 7.02 -26.32 8.44
N LEU A 324 8.03 -27.17 8.20
CA LEU A 324 8.44 -27.58 6.85
C LEU A 324 7.38 -28.43 6.14
N LEU A 325 6.63 -29.26 6.87
CA LEU A 325 5.55 -30.09 6.29
C LEU A 325 4.39 -29.27 5.70
N ASN A 326 4.19 -28.04 6.18
CA ASN A 326 3.06 -27.18 5.80
C ASN A 326 3.41 -26.10 4.76
N GLN A 327 4.61 -26.12 4.16
CA GLN A 327 5.10 -25.07 3.26
C GLN A 327 5.55 -25.58 1.88
N LYS A 328 5.51 -24.70 0.86
CA LYS A 328 6.10 -24.98 -0.46
C LYS A 328 7.62 -24.90 -0.40
N LEU A 329 8.32 -25.71 -1.21
CA LEU A 329 9.78 -25.88 -1.20
C LEU A 329 10.61 -24.58 -1.21
N LYS A 330 10.16 -23.54 -1.93
CA LYS A 330 10.84 -22.23 -2.02
C LYS A 330 10.72 -21.42 -0.72
N ASP A 331 9.62 -21.59 0.00
CA ASP A 331 9.37 -20.93 1.27
C ASP A 331 10.18 -21.62 2.39
N SER A 332 10.34 -22.95 2.31
CA SER A 332 11.19 -23.76 3.20
C SER A 332 12.65 -23.33 3.21
N ARG A 333 13.27 -23.10 2.03
CA ARG A 333 14.68 -22.66 1.94
C ARG A 333 14.88 -21.26 2.54
N THR A 334 13.92 -20.36 2.32
CA THR A 334 13.95 -18.99 2.85
C THR A 334 13.85 -19.00 4.36
N TYR A 335 12.92 -19.81 4.90
CA TYR A 335 12.77 -20.00 6.34
C TYR A 335 14.04 -20.56 6.99
N LEU A 336 14.62 -21.64 6.45
CA LEU A 336 15.84 -22.23 7.00
C LEU A 336 17.03 -21.25 6.96
N MET A 337 17.15 -20.44 5.90
CA MET A 337 18.18 -19.39 5.84
C MET A 337 17.97 -18.29 6.89
N SER A 338 16.72 -17.93 7.21
CA SER A 338 16.46 -16.96 8.29
C SER A 338 16.84 -17.46 9.68
N LEU A 339 16.89 -18.77 9.90
CA LEU A 339 17.34 -19.34 11.18
C LEU A 339 18.86 -19.26 11.38
N LEU A 340 19.61 -19.01 10.28
CA LEU A 340 21.06 -18.83 10.29
C LEU A 340 21.49 -17.36 10.48
N SER A 341 20.65 -16.39 10.12
CA SER A 341 21.03 -14.97 10.14
C SER A 341 21.08 -14.37 11.54
N HIS A 342 22.06 -13.47 11.75
CA HIS A 342 22.17 -12.59 12.92
C HIS A 342 21.06 -11.53 13.01
N THR A 343 20.41 -11.25 11.89
CA THR A 343 19.31 -10.29 11.83
C THR A 343 18.00 -10.95 12.22
N SER A 344 17.40 -10.43 13.29
CA SER A 344 16.01 -10.65 13.68
C SER A 344 15.08 -10.38 12.48
N ALA A 345 14.81 -11.42 11.68
CA ALA A 345 13.77 -11.39 10.67
C ALA A 345 12.43 -11.41 11.42
N ASN A 346 11.83 -10.22 11.56
CA ASN A 346 10.62 -9.89 12.33
C ASN A 346 10.83 -9.47 13.80
N GLY A 347 11.90 -8.72 14.09
CA GLY A 347 11.92 -7.84 15.24
C GLY A 347 10.83 -6.77 15.08
N LYS A 348 9.59 -7.09 15.47
CA LYS A 348 8.55 -6.08 15.67
C LYS A 348 9.10 -5.15 16.74
N SER A 349 9.62 -3.99 16.33
CA SER A 349 9.79 -2.86 17.24
C SER A 349 8.44 -2.68 17.93
N GLN A 350 8.34 -2.99 19.22
CA GLN A 350 7.18 -2.58 20.01
C GLN A 350 7.11 -1.07 19.88
N SER A 351 6.03 -0.55 19.32
CA SER A 351 5.82 0.89 19.13
C SER A 351 4.87 1.37 20.21
N LEU A 352 5.20 2.47 20.89
CA LEU A 352 4.19 3.21 21.65
C LEU A 352 3.14 3.72 20.65
N VAL A 353 1.95 3.16 20.70
CA VAL A 353 0.81 3.51 19.86
C VAL A 353 -0.01 4.59 20.55
N LYS A 354 -0.09 5.75 19.93
CA LYS A 354 -0.77 6.93 20.45
C LYS A 354 -2.18 7.04 19.86
N PHE A 355 -3.20 6.95 20.70
CA PHE A 355 -4.58 7.25 20.34
C PHE A 355 -4.93 8.69 20.71
N ALA A 356 -5.63 9.37 19.81
CA ALA A 356 -6.31 10.63 20.08
C ALA A 356 -7.82 10.40 20.16
N ILE A 357 -8.46 10.85 21.23
CA ILE A 357 -9.92 11.00 21.31
C ILE A 357 -10.24 12.47 21.11
N ILE A 358 -11.07 12.77 20.11
CA ILE A 358 -11.53 14.12 19.82
C ILE A 358 -13.01 14.20 20.20
N LEU A 359 -13.32 15.05 21.18
CA LEU A 359 -14.69 15.28 21.65
C LEU A 359 -15.19 16.64 21.16
N ALA A 360 -16.32 16.65 20.47
CA ALA A 360 -17.04 17.89 20.16
C ALA A 360 -17.97 18.25 21.32
N LEU A 361 -17.73 19.40 21.95
CA LEU A 361 -18.62 19.94 22.98
C LEU A 361 -19.55 20.97 22.32
N SER A 362 -20.85 20.69 22.25
CA SER A 362 -21.85 21.64 21.73
C SER A 362 -22.49 22.44 22.86
N SER A 363 -22.61 23.76 22.70
CA SER A 363 -23.35 24.64 23.60
C SER A 363 -24.87 24.48 23.42
N HIS A 364 -25.52 23.61 24.19
CA HIS A 364 -26.97 23.65 24.41
C HIS A 364 -27.34 23.52 25.90
N PRO A 365 -28.41 24.21 26.35
CA PRO A 365 -28.48 24.76 27.70
C PRO A 365 -29.04 23.76 28.73
N SER A 366 -28.14 23.06 29.41
CA SER A 366 -28.26 22.83 30.85
C SER A 366 -26.87 22.51 31.40
N SER A 367 -26.21 23.51 31.98
CA SER A 367 -24.82 23.45 32.47
C SER A 367 -24.57 22.37 33.54
N GLY A 368 -25.62 21.71 34.05
CA GLY A 368 -25.51 20.53 34.91
C GLY A 368 -25.28 19.18 34.18
N SER A 369 -25.76 19.00 32.94
CA SER A 369 -25.72 17.68 32.27
C SER A 369 -24.36 17.35 31.63
N ILE A 370 -23.68 18.33 31.01
CA ILE A 370 -22.45 18.09 30.27
C ILE A 370 -21.34 17.53 31.16
N PHE A 371 -21.15 18.05 32.37
CA PHE A 371 -20.11 17.58 33.28
C PHE A 371 -20.43 16.20 33.86
N ASP A 372 -21.70 15.87 34.04
CA ASP A 372 -22.13 14.53 34.44
C ASP A 372 -21.84 13.52 33.32
N ASP A 373 -22.14 13.87 32.08
CA ASP A 373 -21.89 13.02 30.91
C ASP A 373 -20.38 12.88 30.63
N LEU A 374 -19.60 13.95 30.77
CA LEU A 374 -18.14 13.88 30.73
C LEU A 374 -17.56 13.00 31.84
N ARG A 375 -18.13 13.02 33.05
CA ARG A 375 -17.71 12.12 34.14
C ARG A 375 -18.04 10.67 33.82
N LYS A 376 -19.21 10.37 33.25
CA LYS A 376 -19.55 9.02 32.79
C LYS A 376 -18.61 8.57 31.67
N PHE A 377 -18.37 9.42 30.67
CA PHE A 377 -17.43 9.16 29.58
C PHE A 377 -16.03 8.88 30.12
N ALA A 378 -15.48 9.77 30.96
CA ALA A 378 -14.14 9.62 31.54
C ALA A 378 -14.01 8.34 32.38
N ARG A 379 -15.05 7.96 33.13
CA ARG A 379 -15.09 6.69 33.88
C ARG A 379 -15.11 5.49 32.94
N SER A 380 -16.01 5.46 31.96
CA SER A 380 -16.09 4.35 30.99
C SER A 380 -14.78 4.21 30.21
N LEU A 381 -14.14 5.33 29.87
CA LEU A 381 -12.84 5.37 29.22
C LEU A 381 -11.72 4.86 30.14
N GLN A 382 -11.75 5.21 31.44
CA GLN A 382 -10.81 4.68 32.42
C GLN A 382 -10.94 3.16 32.50
N ASP A 383 -12.15 2.65 32.70
CA ASP A 383 -12.42 1.22 32.90
C ASP A 383 -12.03 0.39 31.67
N THR A 384 -12.30 0.90 30.47
CA THR A 384 -12.05 0.18 29.21
C THR A 384 -10.63 0.31 28.67
N SER A 385 -9.89 1.37 29.02
CA SER A 385 -8.52 1.62 28.52
C SER A 385 -7.42 1.39 29.56
N TRP A 386 -7.75 1.12 30.82
CA TRP A 386 -6.75 0.99 31.89
C TRP A 386 -5.72 -0.09 31.55
N ARG A 387 -6.17 -1.28 31.13
CA ARG A 387 -5.25 -2.38 30.79
C ARG A 387 -4.40 -2.03 29.58
N ASP A 388 -4.99 -1.55 28.49
CA ASP A 388 -4.25 -1.16 27.28
C ASP A 388 -3.14 -0.12 27.58
N ARG A 389 -3.39 0.79 28.52
CA ARG A 389 -2.43 1.82 28.93
C ARG A 389 -1.36 1.34 29.90
N ASN A 390 -1.59 0.25 30.62
CA ASN A 390 -0.74 -0.21 31.73
C ASN A 390 -0.21 -1.65 31.55
N GLU A 391 -0.62 -2.36 30.50
CA GLU A 391 -0.18 -3.71 30.15
C GLU A 391 1.28 -3.68 29.65
N LEU A 392 2.06 -4.68 30.08
CA LEU A 392 3.51 -4.74 29.89
C LEU A 392 3.87 -5.92 28.98
N GLY A 393 4.80 -5.72 28.05
CA GLY A 393 5.24 -6.75 27.10
C GLY A 393 4.38 -6.90 25.83
N ALA A 394 3.48 -5.94 25.58
CA ALA A 394 2.72 -5.78 24.33
C ALA A 394 2.95 -4.37 23.73
N ASP A 395 2.35 -4.06 22.59
CA ASP A 395 2.30 -2.68 22.07
C ASP A 395 1.74 -1.76 23.16
N GLN A 396 2.49 -0.75 23.61
CA GLN A 396 2.02 0.16 24.66
C GLN A 396 1.07 1.19 24.05
N TYR A 397 -0.06 1.46 24.71
CA TYR A 397 -1.02 2.44 24.24
C TYR A 397 -1.03 3.69 25.11
N SER A 398 -0.90 4.86 24.49
CA SER A 398 -1.12 6.14 25.18
C SER A 398 -2.35 6.84 24.62
N LEU A 399 -3.06 7.59 25.46
CA LEU A 399 -4.27 8.29 25.09
C LEU A 399 -4.14 9.80 25.33
N SER A 400 -4.38 10.57 24.28
CA SER A 400 -4.53 12.03 24.33
C SER A 400 -5.99 12.40 24.08
N ILE A 401 -6.53 13.35 24.83
CA ILE A 401 -7.92 13.80 24.72
C ILE A 401 -7.91 15.24 24.21
N TYR A 402 -8.61 15.48 23.10
CA TYR A 402 -8.73 16.80 22.48
C TYR A 402 -10.18 17.27 22.60
N LEU A 403 -10.40 18.32 23.37
CA LEU A 403 -11.71 18.94 23.56
C LEU A 403 -11.87 20.07 22.55
N ALA A 404 -12.78 19.91 21.58
CA ALA A 404 -13.12 20.90 20.58
C ALA A 404 -14.32 21.72 21.09
N PHE A 405 -14.15 23.04 21.22
CA PHE A 405 -15.14 23.96 21.80
C PHE A 405 -15.39 25.19 20.92
N ASP A 406 -16.61 25.71 20.93
CA ASP A 406 -17.01 26.96 20.27
C ASP A 406 -16.98 28.12 21.28
N ILE A 407 -16.09 29.10 21.06
CA ILE A 407 -15.71 30.12 22.07
C ILE A 407 -16.84 31.13 22.38
N ASP A 408 -17.88 31.22 21.55
CA ASP A 408 -18.80 32.37 21.60
C ASP A 408 -19.94 32.28 22.64
N ASP A 409 -20.09 31.21 23.44
CA ASP A 409 -21.32 31.02 24.25
C ASP A 409 -21.19 30.57 25.74
N ASP A 410 -20.02 30.51 26.39
CA ASP A 410 -20.00 30.09 27.82
C ASP A 410 -18.94 30.76 28.73
N PRO A 411 -19.35 31.51 29.79
CA PRO A 411 -18.46 32.06 30.80
C PRO A 411 -17.76 31.00 31.69
N ASP A 412 -18.19 29.73 31.68
CA ASP A 412 -17.58 28.64 32.46
C ASP A 412 -16.33 28.02 31.78
N PHE A 413 -16.00 28.41 30.54
CA PHE A 413 -14.85 27.92 29.77
C PHE A 413 -13.85 29.06 29.44
N PRO A 414 -13.06 29.56 30.41
CA PRO A 414 -12.15 30.67 30.16
C PRO A 414 -10.97 30.26 29.27
N SER A 415 -10.68 31.08 28.26
CA SER A 415 -9.52 30.97 27.33
C SER A 415 -8.17 31.35 27.97
N SER A 416 -8.11 31.52 29.29
CA SER A 416 -6.94 32.02 30.01
C SER A 416 -6.15 30.89 30.69
N PRO A 417 -4.82 30.76 30.47
CA PRO A 417 -3.97 29.72 31.07
C PRO A 417 -3.85 29.76 32.61
N ARG A 418 -4.54 30.67 33.29
CA ARG A 418 -4.40 30.92 34.74
C ARG A 418 -5.42 30.19 35.61
N HIS A 419 -6.44 29.54 35.04
CA HIS A 419 -7.44 28.77 35.79
C HIS A 419 -7.66 27.42 35.10
N ALA A 420 -7.52 26.31 35.84
CA ALA A 420 -7.76 24.97 35.31
C ALA A 420 -9.22 24.82 34.88
N ASN A 421 -9.45 24.34 33.65
CA ASN A 421 -10.79 24.16 33.10
C ASN A 421 -11.51 22.99 33.81
N HIS A 422 -12.79 23.13 34.15
CA HIS A 422 -13.54 22.10 34.86
C HIS A 422 -13.64 20.77 34.08
N ALA A 423 -13.69 20.82 32.74
CA ALA A 423 -13.68 19.63 31.90
C ALA A 423 -12.33 18.89 31.93
N GLU A 424 -11.22 19.63 31.95
CA GLU A 424 -9.87 19.07 32.08
C GLU A 424 -9.68 18.40 33.46
N LEU A 425 -10.17 19.03 34.52
CA LEU A 425 -10.14 18.49 35.88
C LEU A 425 -10.88 17.15 36.00
N ILE A 426 -12.00 16.96 35.30
CA ILE A 426 -12.74 15.69 35.29
C ILE A 426 -11.87 14.56 34.74
N PHE A 427 -11.18 14.79 33.63
CA PHE A 427 -10.27 13.79 33.04
C PHE A 427 -9.03 13.55 33.93
N HIS A 428 -8.49 14.61 34.56
CA HIS A 428 -7.37 14.49 35.51
C HIS A 428 -7.73 13.60 36.71
N GLN A 429 -8.96 13.74 37.25
CA GLN A 429 -9.47 12.89 38.34
C GLN A 429 -9.57 11.40 37.97
N HIS A 430 -9.70 11.08 36.68
CA HIS A 430 -9.77 9.72 36.16
C HIS A 430 -8.42 9.25 35.55
N GLY A 431 -7.33 9.97 35.84
CA GLY A 431 -5.97 9.58 35.48
C GLY A 431 -5.57 9.86 34.02
N PHE A 432 -6.25 10.80 33.35
CA PHE A 432 -5.87 11.29 32.02
C PHE A 432 -5.28 12.68 32.16
N PHE A 433 -3.99 12.86 31.88
CA PHE A 433 -3.29 14.15 32.03
C PHE A 433 -2.88 14.79 30.69
N GLN A 434 -3.10 14.09 29.57
CA GLN A 434 -2.86 14.60 28.22
C GLN A 434 -4.18 15.10 27.63
N VAL A 435 -4.71 16.17 28.22
CA VAL A 435 -5.97 16.78 27.80
C VAL A 435 -5.66 18.14 27.19
N PHE A 436 -6.11 18.35 25.95
CA PHE A 436 -5.83 19.54 25.18
C PHE A 436 -7.13 20.22 24.77
N ILE A 437 -7.27 21.49 25.13
CA ILE A 437 -8.41 22.30 24.72
C ILE A 437 -8.04 23.02 23.43
N THR A 438 -8.85 22.81 22.38
CA THR A 438 -8.68 23.49 21.09
C THR A 438 -9.78 24.54 20.95
N PRO A 439 -9.50 25.82 21.25
CA PRO A 439 -10.48 26.90 21.14
C PRO A 439 -10.72 27.22 19.65
N CYS A 440 -11.98 27.24 19.21
CA CYS A 440 -12.35 27.64 17.85
C CYS A 440 -13.14 28.97 17.85
N HIS A 441 -12.65 29.97 17.10
CA HIS A 441 -13.40 31.20 16.85
C HIS A 441 -14.35 30.94 15.66
N ILE A 442 -15.64 30.68 15.90
CA ILE A 442 -16.59 30.38 14.82
C ILE A 442 -17.47 31.60 14.50
N LEU A 443 -17.33 32.10 13.28
CA LEU A 443 -18.44 32.74 12.55
C LEU A 443 -19.54 31.68 12.37
N LYS A 444 -20.64 31.78 13.14
CA LYS A 444 -21.86 30.95 13.10
C LYS A 444 -21.96 29.98 11.91
N GLY A 445 -21.83 28.67 12.16
CA GLY A 445 -22.47 27.66 11.30
C GLY A 445 -21.70 26.42 10.82
N THR A 446 -20.49 26.10 11.30
CA THR A 446 -19.86 24.79 10.96
C THR A 446 -19.17 24.11 12.15
N PRO A 447 -19.86 23.20 12.87
CA PRO A 447 -19.27 22.36 13.93
C PRO A 447 -18.00 21.59 13.51
N ASN A 448 -17.82 21.40 12.19
CA ASN A 448 -16.68 20.70 11.60
C ASN A 448 -15.34 21.45 11.72
N ALA A 449 -15.32 22.77 11.94
CA ALA A 449 -14.07 23.52 12.00
C ALA A 449 -13.25 23.18 13.26
N ALA A 450 -13.89 23.18 14.43
CA ALA A 450 -13.26 22.85 15.71
C ALA A 450 -12.75 21.39 15.74
N LEU A 451 -13.53 20.45 15.20
CA LEU A 451 -13.12 19.06 15.02
C LEU A 451 -11.90 18.92 14.11
N ASN A 452 -11.85 19.68 13.01
CA ASN A 452 -10.70 19.68 12.09
C ASN A 452 -9.44 20.28 12.72
N ASP A 453 -9.57 21.31 13.57
CA ASP A 453 -8.44 21.90 14.28
C ASP A 453 -7.91 20.94 15.35
N ALA A 454 -8.80 20.31 16.12
CA ALA A 454 -8.43 19.29 17.09
C ALA A 454 -7.76 18.08 16.42
N ALA A 455 -8.27 17.62 15.27
CA ALA A 455 -7.64 16.57 14.47
C ALA A 455 -6.26 16.99 13.95
N ARG A 456 -6.10 18.23 13.47
CA ARG A 456 -4.79 18.78 13.06
C ARG A 456 -3.82 18.86 14.23
N ARG A 457 -4.28 19.20 15.43
CA ARG A 457 -3.43 19.23 16.63
C ARG A 457 -3.00 17.83 17.05
N ALA A 458 -3.93 16.89 17.13
CA ALA A 458 -3.63 15.48 17.38
C ALA A 458 -2.60 14.92 16.39
N TYR A 459 -2.70 15.36 15.12
CA TYR A 459 -1.71 15.02 14.10
C TYR A 459 -0.33 15.64 14.37
N ALA A 460 -0.28 16.91 14.76
CA ALA A 460 0.98 17.56 15.16
C ALA A 460 1.63 16.87 16.38
N ASP A 461 0.83 16.32 17.29
CA ASP A 461 1.29 15.56 18.46
C ASP A 461 1.71 14.11 18.12
N ARG A 462 1.64 13.75 16.84
CA ARG A 462 2.01 12.46 16.26
C ARG A 462 1.19 11.29 16.80
N CYS A 463 -0.13 11.45 16.94
CA CYS A 463 -1.01 10.33 17.25
C CYS A 463 -1.09 9.34 16.08
N ASP A 464 -1.06 8.04 16.37
CA ASP A 464 -1.17 6.96 15.39
C ASP A 464 -2.63 6.73 14.97
N TYR A 465 -3.58 6.92 15.89
CA TYR A 465 -5.01 6.77 15.66
C TYR A 465 -5.80 7.96 16.16
N TYR A 466 -6.93 8.23 15.50
CA TYR A 466 -7.86 9.31 15.84
C TYR A 466 -9.27 8.74 15.92
N ALA A 467 -9.93 8.93 17.04
CA ALA A 467 -11.34 8.61 17.23
C ALA A 467 -12.10 9.90 17.53
N ILE A 468 -13.10 10.21 16.71
CA ILE A 468 -14.04 11.30 16.99
C ILE A 468 -15.23 10.66 17.72
N MET A 469 -15.52 11.14 18.92
CA MET A 469 -16.56 10.58 19.79
C MET A 469 -17.47 11.70 20.31
N ASP A 470 -18.72 11.35 20.58
CA ASP A 470 -19.63 12.20 21.34
C ASP A 470 -19.32 12.02 22.85
N TYR A 471 -19.30 13.10 23.61
CA TYR A 471 -19.05 13.05 25.06
C TYR A 471 -20.15 12.33 25.85
N THR A 472 -21.29 12.03 25.22
CA THR A 472 -22.37 11.18 25.78
C THR A 472 -22.14 9.68 25.55
N THR A 473 -21.09 9.30 24.81
CA THR A 473 -20.78 7.90 24.50
C THR A 473 -20.32 7.14 25.75
N GLU A 474 -20.82 5.93 25.97
CA GLU A 474 -20.30 5.04 27.00
C GLU A 474 -19.50 3.91 26.34
N LEU A 475 -18.22 3.79 26.69
CA LEU A 475 -17.38 2.69 26.23
C LEU A 475 -17.61 1.48 27.12
N LEU A 476 -18.10 0.38 26.53
CA LEU A 476 -18.45 -0.83 27.27
C LEU A 476 -17.41 -1.95 27.14
N ASP A 477 -16.68 -1.96 26.01
CA ASP A 477 -15.75 -3.05 25.69
C ASP A 477 -14.33 -2.72 26.17
N GLU A 478 -13.82 -3.53 27.10
CA GLU A 478 -12.43 -3.48 27.54
C GLU A 478 -11.49 -3.92 26.40
N GLY A 479 -10.38 -3.20 26.23
CA GLY A 479 -9.38 -3.56 25.25
C GLY A 479 -9.62 -3.08 23.83
N TRP A 480 -10.53 -2.12 23.65
CA TRP A 480 -10.83 -1.59 22.33
C TRP A 480 -9.60 -1.00 21.64
N MET A 481 -8.60 -0.48 22.36
CA MET A 481 -7.40 0.11 21.74
C MET A 481 -6.51 -0.98 21.13
N ARG A 482 -6.25 -2.05 21.89
CA ARG A 482 -5.48 -3.19 21.37
C ARG A 482 -6.18 -3.94 20.26
N LEU A 483 -7.50 -4.11 20.35
CA LEU A 483 -8.30 -4.76 19.32
C LEU A 483 -8.33 -3.92 18.04
N THR A 484 -8.51 -2.61 18.18
CA THR A 484 -8.45 -1.66 17.05
C THR A 484 -7.08 -1.68 16.40
N HIS A 485 -6.00 -1.63 17.19
CA HIS A 485 -4.64 -1.71 16.66
C HIS A 485 -4.39 -3.05 15.94
N ALA A 486 -4.77 -4.18 16.55
CA ALA A 486 -4.61 -5.50 15.96
C ALA A 486 -5.38 -5.63 14.64
N GLN A 487 -6.64 -5.21 14.61
CA GLN A 487 -7.46 -5.26 13.41
C GLN A 487 -6.91 -4.38 12.29
N LEU A 488 -6.47 -3.15 12.60
CA LEU A 488 -5.88 -2.23 11.62
C LEU A 488 -4.47 -2.62 11.18
N LYS A 489 -3.74 -3.40 11.99
CA LYS A 489 -2.40 -3.93 11.68
C LYS A 489 -2.48 -5.17 10.79
N ASP A 490 -3.52 -5.99 10.96
CA ASP A 490 -3.72 -7.26 10.22
C ASP A 490 -4.56 -7.08 8.95
N THR A 491 -5.30 -5.98 8.83
CA THR A 491 -6.07 -5.69 7.63
C THR A 491 -5.25 -4.86 6.64
N SER A 492 -5.07 -5.43 5.45
CA SER A 492 -5.47 -4.70 4.25
C SER A 492 -6.92 -4.27 4.46
N LEU A 493 -7.13 -3.16 5.20
CA LEU A 493 -8.44 -2.56 5.42
C LEU A 493 -9.16 -2.62 4.10
N ASP A 494 -10.33 -3.25 4.09
CA ASP A 494 -11.11 -3.53 2.89
C ASP A 494 -11.17 -2.26 2.04
N SER A 495 -10.26 -2.17 1.06
CA SER A 495 -9.83 -0.87 0.52
C SER A 495 -11.01 -0.19 -0.15
N ASP A 496 -11.94 -1.00 -0.63
CA ASP A 496 -13.12 -0.59 -1.33
C ASP A 496 -14.17 0.09 -0.44
N ALA A 497 -14.35 -0.32 0.83
CA ALA A 497 -15.29 0.34 1.73
C ALA A 497 -14.80 1.74 2.14
N ASN A 498 -13.50 1.87 2.43
CA ASN A 498 -12.88 3.17 2.74
C ASN A 498 -12.86 4.09 1.53
N ILE A 499 -12.52 3.57 0.34
CA ILE A 499 -12.59 4.34 -0.91
C ILE A 499 -14.05 4.76 -1.19
N TYR A 500 -15.02 3.86 -0.99
CA TYR A 500 -16.43 4.14 -1.16
C TYR A 500 -16.89 5.30 -0.26
N LEU A 501 -16.61 5.23 1.05
CA LEU A 501 -16.99 6.27 2.01
C LEU A 501 -16.28 7.59 1.70
N PHE A 502 -14.98 7.54 1.41
CA PHE A 502 -14.23 8.73 1.03
C PHE A 502 -14.83 9.42 -0.20
N GLN A 503 -15.13 8.67 -1.27
CA GLN A 503 -15.75 9.24 -2.47
C GLN A 503 -17.15 9.78 -2.18
N LEU A 504 -17.93 9.11 -1.35
CA LEU A 504 -19.27 9.56 -0.97
C LEU A 504 -19.22 10.89 -0.22
N TYR A 505 -18.38 11.00 0.82
CA TYR A 505 -18.23 12.24 1.59
C TYR A 505 -17.59 13.36 0.77
N ARG A 506 -16.65 13.03 -0.12
CA ARG A 506 -16.01 13.99 -1.04
C ARG A 506 -17.04 14.64 -1.97
N HIS A 507 -18.04 13.88 -2.43
CA HIS A 507 -19.17 14.39 -3.23
C HIS A 507 -19.95 15.49 -2.51
N PHE A 508 -20.04 15.42 -1.18
CA PHE A 508 -20.74 16.41 -0.35
C PHE A 508 -19.82 17.50 0.23
N GLY A 509 -18.54 17.51 -0.16
CA GLY A 509 -17.58 18.50 0.32
C GLY A 509 -17.20 18.34 1.80
N VAL A 510 -17.49 17.19 2.39
CA VAL A 510 -17.24 16.89 3.82
C VAL A 510 -16.14 15.84 4.04
N ALA A 511 -15.40 15.49 2.98
CA ALA A 511 -14.16 14.73 3.09
C ALA A 511 -12.95 15.67 3.09
N SER A 512 -12.01 15.42 4.00
CA SER A 512 -10.69 16.05 4.02
C SER A 512 -9.61 14.97 3.96
N THR A 513 -8.45 15.31 3.42
CA THR A 513 -7.29 14.42 3.39
C THR A 513 -6.13 15.08 4.12
N ILE A 514 -5.54 14.37 5.06
CA ILE A 514 -4.35 14.83 5.78
C ILE A 514 -3.14 14.13 5.14
N PRO A 515 -2.11 14.87 4.70
CA PRO A 515 -0.91 14.26 4.12
C PRO A 515 -0.11 13.56 5.22
N VAL A 516 -0.08 12.22 5.20
CA VAL A 516 0.67 11.39 6.15
C VAL A 516 1.84 10.71 5.45
N GLN A 517 3.05 10.84 5.99
CA GLN A 517 4.19 10.00 5.57
C GLN A 517 4.08 8.64 6.26
N VAL A 518 3.66 7.62 5.52
CA VAL A 518 3.69 6.23 6.01
C VAL A 518 5.07 5.64 5.70
N GLN A 519 5.81 5.25 6.74
CA GLN A 519 7.06 4.49 6.60
C GLN A 519 6.71 3.03 6.26
N GLY A 520 6.34 2.78 5.00
CA GLY A 520 6.01 1.46 4.48
C GLY A 520 6.14 1.46 2.96
N SER A 521 6.81 0.46 2.39
CA SER A 521 7.21 0.37 0.97
C SER A 521 6.07 0.23 -0.05
N GLY A 522 4.82 0.46 0.36
CA GLY A 522 3.69 0.64 -0.54
C GLY A 522 3.10 2.03 -0.29
N GLY A 523 3.39 2.99 -1.19
CA GLY A 523 2.52 4.16 -1.31
C GLY A 523 1.06 3.72 -1.51
N ILE A 524 0.10 4.64 -1.50
CA ILE A 524 -1.32 4.33 -1.80
C ILE A 524 -1.39 3.72 -3.21
N ILE A 525 -1.19 2.41 -3.29
CA ILE A 525 -1.32 1.59 -4.47
C ILE A 525 -2.80 1.28 -4.44
N TYR A 526 -3.56 1.92 -5.35
CA TYR A 526 -4.82 1.36 -5.77
C TYR A 526 -4.51 -0.05 -6.30
N GLY A 527 -4.61 -1.04 -5.43
CA GLY A 527 -4.33 -2.44 -5.74
C GLY A 527 -5.25 -2.87 -6.88
N GLU A 528 -4.76 -3.74 -7.76
CA GLU A 528 -5.52 -4.36 -8.85
C GLU A 528 -6.68 -5.27 -8.37
N LYS A 529 -7.15 -5.13 -7.12
CA LYS A 529 -8.17 -6.02 -6.54
C LYS A 529 -9.57 -5.45 -6.74
N GLY A 530 -10.32 -6.10 -7.62
CA GLY A 530 -11.79 -6.10 -7.64
C GLY A 530 -12.42 -5.06 -8.57
N SER A 531 -13.47 -5.46 -9.28
CA SER A 531 -14.39 -4.50 -9.89
C SER A 531 -15.06 -3.71 -8.77
N ARG A 532 -14.97 -2.37 -8.82
CA ARG A 532 -15.72 -1.48 -7.92
C ARG A 532 -17.19 -1.51 -8.30
N ASP A 533 -17.85 -2.62 -8.02
CA ASP A 533 -19.23 -2.87 -8.43
C ASP A 533 -20.19 -1.83 -7.85
N TRP A 534 -19.79 -1.20 -6.73
CA TRP A 534 -20.53 -0.12 -6.09
C TRP A 534 -20.51 1.21 -6.87
N SER A 535 -19.55 1.45 -7.79
CA SER A 535 -19.31 2.76 -8.44
C SER A 535 -20.40 3.27 -9.41
N PHE A 536 -21.53 2.59 -9.48
CA PHE A 536 -22.68 2.92 -10.33
C PHE A 536 -23.94 3.08 -9.48
N ASP A 537 -24.92 2.18 -9.64
CA ASP A 537 -26.25 2.27 -9.03
C ASP A 537 -26.20 2.34 -7.50
N THR A 538 -25.31 1.57 -6.87
CA THR A 538 -25.11 1.59 -5.41
C THR A 538 -24.62 2.96 -4.93
N PHE A 539 -23.64 3.55 -5.61
CA PHE A 539 -23.09 4.85 -5.26
C PHE A 539 -24.10 5.99 -5.51
N GLU A 540 -24.77 5.99 -6.65
CA GLU A 540 -25.83 6.96 -6.97
C GLU A 540 -27.00 6.88 -5.98
N GLY A 541 -27.45 5.67 -5.66
CA GLY A 541 -28.49 5.45 -4.64
C GLY A 541 -28.08 5.96 -3.26
N SER A 542 -26.78 5.88 -2.93
CA SER A 542 -26.25 6.35 -1.65
C SER A 542 -26.13 7.87 -1.60
N LYS A 543 -25.69 8.50 -2.69
CA LYS A 543 -25.77 9.96 -2.85
C LYS A 543 -27.20 10.47 -2.70
N ALA A 544 -28.18 9.77 -3.28
CA ALA A 544 -29.59 10.13 -3.13
C ALA A 544 -30.07 10.03 -1.66
N ARG A 545 -29.73 8.94 -0.96
CA ARG A 545 -30.08 8.78 0.47
C ARG A 545 -29.47 9.88 1.35
N VAL A 546 -28.20 10.24 1.14
CA VAL A 546 -27.54 11.31 1.89
C VAL A 546 -28.21 12.67 1.65
N ARG A 547 -28.62 12.96 0.40
CA ARG A 547 -29.38 14.20 0.09
C ARG A 547 -30.70 14.26 0.84
N VAL A 548 -31.51 13.20 0.76
CA VAL A 548 -32.81 13.12 1.47
C VAL A 548 -32.62 13.28 2.98
N TRP A 549 -31.62 12.62 3.55
CA TRP A 549 -31.30 12.73 4.97
C TRP A 549 -30.87 14.16 5.36
N ALA A 550 -30.03 14.82 4.55
CA ALA A 550 -29.59 16.19 4.81
C ALA A 550 -30.75 17.20 4.77
N GLU A 551 -31.66 17.04 3.82
CA GLU A 551 -32.88 17.85 3.70
C GLU A 551 -33.79 17.68 4.93
N GLN A 552 -33.99 16.45 5.40
CA GLN A 552 -34.79 16.14 6.60
C GLN A 552 -34.21 16.74 7.89
N ASN A 553 -32.87 16.88 7.96
CA ASN A 553 -32.17 17.40 9.14
C ASN A 553 -31.80 18.89 9.03
N SER A 554 -32.34 19.60 8.03
CA SER A 554 -32.09 21.03 7.80
C SER A 554 -30.59 21.40 7.66
N LEU A 555 -29.76 20.46 7.18
CA LEU A 555 -28.34 20.70 6.92
C LEU A 555 -28.15 21.24 5.50
N HIS A 556 -27.55 22.43 5.38
CA HIS A 556 -27.17 22.98 4.09
C HIS A 556 -25.88 22.33 3.57
N ILE A 557 -26.03 21.21 2.86
CA ILE A 557 -24.93 20.52 2.17
C ILE A 557 -25.07 20.73 0.66
N GLN A 558 -24.05 21.29 0.01
CA GLN A 558 -24.04 21.51 -1.44
C GLN A 558 -23.30 20.37 -2.15
N PRO A 559 -24.00 19.48 -2.90
CA PRO A 559 -23.36 18.41 -3.63
C PRO A 559 -22.47 18.95 -4.75
N LYS A 560 -21.26 18.41 -4.88
CA LYS A 560 -20.30 18.76 -5.92
C LYS A 560 -20.43 17.82 -7.12
N MET A 561 -20.24 18.34 -8.33
CA MET A 561 -20.16 17.50 -9.53
C MET A 561 -18.80 16.82 -9.59
N SER A 562 -18.73 15.56 -10.02
CA SER A 562 -17.44 14.87 -10.22
C SER A 562 -17.08 14.74 -11.70
N LEU A 563 -15.87 15.17 -12.04
CA LEU A 563 -15.27 15.08 -13.37
C LEU A 563 -13.82 14.61 -13.23
N ASP A 564 -13.56 13.34 -13.52
CA ASP A 564 -12.21 12.78 -13.52
C ASP A 564 -11.55 12.96 -14.89
N VAL A 565 -10.23 13.12 -14.92
CA VAL A 565 -9.43 13.26 -16.15
C VAL A 565 -8.61 11.98 -16.33
N VAL A 566 -8.83 11.24 -17.42
CA VAL A 566 -8.12 9.99 -17.71
C VAL A 566 -7.09 10.21 -18.83
N ILE A 567 -5.82 9.89 -18.54
CA ILE A 567 -4.69 10.16 -19.42
C ILE A 567 -3.88 8.87 -19.63
N PRO A 568 -3.99 8.19 -20.77
CA PRO A 568 -3.06 7.13 -21.13
C PRO A 568 -1.70 7.74 -21.51
N SER A 569 -0.61 7.29 -20.88
CA SER A 569 0.73 7.79 -21.18
C SER A 569 1.72 6.66 -21.44
N TYR A 570 2.20 6.59 -22.68
CA TYR A 570 3.32 5.73 -23.06
C TYR A 570 4.66 6.46 -22.93
N ARG A 571 4.68 7.77 -23.19
CA ARG A 571 5.91 8.58 -23.20
C ARG A 571 6.36 8.97 -21.80
N VAL A 572 5.40 9.15 -20.88
CA VAL A 572 5.61 9.58 -19.50
C VAL A 572 6.39 10.92 -19.44
N SER A 573 5.97 11.88 -20.25
CA SER A 573 6.57 13.22 -20.29
C SER A 573 6.14 14.03 -19.06
N LEU A 574 7.04 14.19 -18.10
CA LEU A 574 6.76 14.92 -16.85
C LEU A 574 6.33 16.37 -17.10
N GLU A 575 6.94 17.05 -18.08
CA GLU A 575 6.60 18.44 -18.45
C GLU A 575 5.18 18.58 -19.00
N ARG A 576 4.74 17.65 -19.86
CA ARG A 576 3.40 17.73 -20.45
C ARG A 576 2.33 17.30 -19.46
N LEU A 577 2.60 16.22 -18.72
CA LEU A 577 1.71 15.76 -17.67
C LEU A 577 1.54 16.82 -16.57
N SER A 578 2.58 17.59 -16.22
CA SER A 578 2.46 18.66 -15.22
C SER A 578 1.51 19.77 -15.66
N ARG A 579 1.42 20.09 -16.95
CA ARG A 579 0.46 21.07 -17.49
C ARG A 579 -0.99 20.61 -17.33
N VAL A 580 -1.27 19.34 -17.60
CA VAL A 580 -2.61 18.76 -17.39
C VAL A 580 -2.93 18.68 -15.89
N LEU A 581 -1.96 18.26 -15.08
CA LEU A 581 -2.07 18.18 -13.61
C LEU A 581 -2.21 19.55 -12.93
N ALA A 582 -1.92 20.66 -13.63
CA ALA A 582 -2.06 22.02 -13.15
C ALA A 582 -3.47 22.61 -13.39
N LEU A 583 -4.35 21.90 -14.10
CA LEU A 583 -5.74 22.31 -14.29
C LEU A 583 -6.46 22.44 -12.94
N LYS A 584 -7.21 23.53 -12.77
CA LYS A 584 -7.97 23.81 -11.55
C LYS A 584 -9.46 23.61 -11.79
N SER A 585 -10.11 22.82 -10.95
CA SER A 585 -11.57 22.72 -10.90
C SER A 585 -12.17 23.93 -10.16
N SER A 586 -13.47 24.16 -10.35
CA SER A 586 -14.22 25.12 -9.54
C SER A 586 -14.43 24.61 -8.11
N SER A 587 -14.92 25.47 -7.21
CA SER A 587 -15.31 25.05 -5.85
C SER A 587 -16.48 24.05 -5.81
N THR A 588 -17.26 23.98 -6.90
CA THR A 588 -18.45 23.11 -7.07
C THR A 588 -18.15 21.82 -7.82
N CYS A 589 -16.90 21.59 -8.25
CA CYS A 589 -16.48 20.41 -8.97
C CYS A 589 -15.28 19.71 -8.30
N ILE A 590 -15.37 18.39 -8.14
CA ILE A 590 -14.28 17.54 -7.70
C ILE A 590 -13.68 16.82 -8.90
N THR A 591 -12.35 16.83 -8.99
CA THR A 591 -11.59 16.23 -10.09
C THR A 591 -10.50 15.32 -9.56
N THR A 592 -10.34 14.16 -10.19
CA THR A 592 -9.19 13.27 -10.00
C THR A 592 -8.49 13.09 -11.33
N PHE A 593 -7.18 13.25 -11.36
CA PHE A 593 -6.34 12.97 -12.52
C PHE A 593 -5.87 11.51 -12.45
N ILE A 594 -6.33 10.68 -13.37
CA ILE A 594 -5.99 9.27 -13.48
C ILE A 594 -5.02 9.09 -14.64
N ILE A 595 -3.73 8.97 -14.32
CA ILE A 595 -2.68 8.72 -15.32
C ILE A 595 -2.43 7.21 -15.40
N VAL A 596 -2.59 6.65 -16.58
CA VAL A 596 -2.31 5.24 -16.86
C VAL A 596 -1.01 5.11 -17.64
N VAL A 597 0.06 4.76 -16.93
CA VAL A 597 1.41 4.54 -17.49
C VAL A 597 1.44 3.20 -18.22
N ASP A 598 1.50 3.26 -19.55
CA ASP A 598 1.51 2.09 -20.42
C ASP A 598 2.93 1.58 -20.74
N ASN A 599 3.96 2.38 -20.43
CA ASN A 599 5.35 1.97 -20.49
C ASN A 599 5.92 1.75 -19.09
N PRO A 600 5.81 0.54 -18.50
CA PRO A 600 6.35 0.26 -17.16
C PRO A 600 7.86 0.39 -17.04
N ARG A 601 8.59 0.38 -18.17
CA ARG A 601 10.05 0.52 -18.20
C ARG A 601 10.50 1.97 -18.29
N SER A 602 9.58 2.93 -18.30
CA SER A 602 9.95 4.34 -18.36
C SER A 602 10.68 4.75 -17.07
N PRO A 603 11.86 5.38 -17.15
CA PRO A 603 12.59 5.86 -15.97
C PRO A 603 11.83 6.99 -15.23
N HIS A 604 10.84 7.60 -15.89
CA HIS A 604 10.04 8.69 -15.33
C HIS A 604 8.78 8.21 -14.59
N ALA A 605 8.44 6.91 -14.65
CA ALA A 605 7.23 6.39 -14.00
C ALA A 605 7.31 6.53 -12.47
N ASP A 606 8.44 6.17 -11.87
CA ASP A 606 8.66 6.29 -10.42
C ASP A 606 8.74 7.75 -9.98
N ILE A 607 9.37 8.61 -10.79
CA ILE A 607 9.44 10.05 -10.53
C ILE A 607 8.03 10.66 -10.53
N LEU A 608 7.21 10.32 -11.53
CA LEU A 608 5.82 10.79 -11.62
C LEU A 608 5.03 10.37 -10.38
N LYS A 609 5.18 9.11 -9.94
CA LYS A 609 4.53 8.57 -8.75
C LYS A 609 5.00 9.26 -7.47
N HIS A 610 6.30 9.42 -7.30
CA HIS A 610 6.88 10.00 -6.09
C HIS A 610 6.56 11.50 -5.96
N SER A 611 6.73 12.26 -7.04
CA SER A 611 6.46 13.71 -7.06
C SER A 611 5.00 14.08 -6.82
N ASN A 612 4.05 13.19 -7.14
CA ASN A 612 2.62 13.41 -6.90
C ASN A 612 2.06 12.64 -5.70
N SER A 613 2.91 11.98 -4.90
CA SER A 613 2.48 11.15 -3.77
C SER A 613 1.71 11.92 -2.68
N HIS A 614 1.94 13.23 -2.58
CA HIS A 614 1.26 14.14 -1.66
C HIS A 614 -0.12 14.61 -2.16
N ARG A 615 -0.46 14.36 -3.43
CA ARG A 615 -1.69 14.83 -4.07
C ARG A 615 -2.76 13.75 -4.03
N THR A 616 -3.88 14.04 -3.38
CA THR A 616 -5.02 13.12 -3.27
C THR A 616 -5.97 13.18 -4.48
N ASP A 617 -5.78 14.19 -5.32
CA ASP A 617 -6.45 14.34 -6.60
C ASP A 617 -5.68 13.68 -7.76
N VAL A 618 -4.59 12.94 -7.50
CA VAL A 618 -3.81 12.26 -8.53
C VAL A 618 -3.73 10.76 -8.27
N CYS A 619 -4.12 9.96 -9.26
CA CYS A 619 -4.05 8.51 -9.27
C CYS A 619 -3.15 8.06 -10.42
N ILE A 620 -2.08 7.32 -10.11
CA ILE A 620 -1.13 6.82 -11.11
C ILE A 620 -1.20 5.29 -11.14
N LEU A 621 -1.63 4.75 -12.28
CA LEU A 621 -1.73 3.32 -12.54
C LEU A 621 -0.62 2.92 -13.50
N VAL A 622 0.17 1.90 -13.16
CA VAL A 622 1.24 1.38 -14.03
C VAL A 622 0.80 0.03 -14.61
N ASN A 623 0.86 -0.13 -15.93
CA ASN A 623 0.56 -1.40 -16.59
C ASN A 623 1.75 -2.35 -16.50
N LYS A 624 1.49 -3.65 -16.38
CA LYS A 624 2.55 -4.68 -16.35
C LYS A 624 3.33 -4.76 -17.68
N SER A 625 2.72 -4.33 -18.78
CA SER A 625 3.31 -4.27 -20.12
C SER A 625 2.55 -3.23 -20.95
N ASN A 626 3.08 -2.89 -22.14
CA ASN A 626 2.38 -2.03 -23.10
C ASN A 626 1.15 -2.77 -23.68
N ILE A 627 -0.03 -2.36 -23.21
CA ILE A 627 -1.33 -2.89 -23.63
C ILE A 627 -2.05 -1.98 -24.62
N GLY A 628 -1.52 -0.78 -24.91
CA GLY A 628 -2.05 0.17 -25.88
C GLY A 628 -3.00 1.20 -25.27
N ALA A 629 -3.28 2.25 -26.05
CA ALA A 629 -4.08 3.40 -25.61
C ALA A 629 -5.51 3.00 -25.20
N SER A 630 -6.22 2.23 -26.03
CA SER A 630 -7.60 1.76 -25.75
C SER A 630 -7.72 1.00 -24.44
N ALA A 631 -6.83 0.02 -24.22
CA ALA A 631 -6.82 -0.76 -22.99
C ALA A 631 -6.46 0.09 -21.76
N SER A 632 -5.54 1.05 -21.93
CA SER A 632 -5.19 2.00 -20.87
C SER A 632 -6.34 2.96 -20.53
N ARG A 633 -7.08 3.45 -21.54
CA ARG A 633 -8.30 4.25 -21.33
C ARG A 633 -9.37 3.45 -20.60
N ASN A 634 -9.59 2.18 -20.97
CA ASN A 634 -10.51 1.28 -20.27
C ASN A 634 -10.10 1.08 -18.80
N LYS A 635 -8.80 0.90 -18.53
CA LYS A 635 -8.29 0.79 -17.16
C LYS A 635 -8.51 2.07 -16.36
N GLY A 636 -8.29 3.23 -16.96
CA GLY A 636 -8.59 4.53 -16.33
C GLY A 636 -10.09 4.73 -16.07
N LEU A 637 -10.94 4.36 -17.03
CA LEU A 637 -12.41 4.41 -16.92
C LEU A 637 -12.94 3.48 -15.81
N ALA A 638 -12.31 2.33 -15.61
CA ALA A 638 -12.63 1.40 -14.53
C ALA A 638 -12.19 1.92 -13.16
N ALA A 639 -11.08 2.67 -13.09
CA ALA A 639 -10.58 3.27 -11.86
C ALA A 639 -11.33 4.55 -11.45
N SER A 640 -12.05 5.19 -12.38
CA SER A 640 -12.87 6.38 -12.11
C SER A 640 -14.16 6.04 -11.36
N THR A 641 -14.50 6.88 -10.38
CA THR A 641 -15.80 6.86 -9.68
C THR A 641 -16.62 8.12 -9.95
N ALA A 642 -16.11 9.03 -10.77
CA ALA A 642 -16.79 10.27 -11.12
C ALA A 642 -18.05 10.05 -11.99
N GLU A 643 -18.94 11.04 -11.94
CA GLU A 643 -20.12 11.15 -12.82
C GLU A 643 -19.73 11.29 -14.28
N TRP A 644 -18.62 11.99 -14.54
CA TRP A 644 -18.09 12.28 -15.86
C TRP A 644 -16.60 11.98 -15.93
N VAL A 645 -16.13 11.60 -17.12
CA VAL A 645 -14.72 11.37 -17.42
C VAL A 645 -14.33 12.19 -18.63
N ALA A 646 -13.29 13.00 -18.51
CA ALA A 646 -12.60 13.65 -19.61
C ALA A 646 -11.39 12.83 -20.03
N PHE A 647 -11.37 12.35 -21.27
CA PHE A 647 -10.16 11.78 -21.88
C PHE A 647 -9.30 12.90 -22.46
N LEU A 648 -8.02 12.87 -22.10
CA LEU A 648 -6.97 13.72 -22.66
C LEU A 648 -5.78 12.84 -23.02
N ASP A 649 -5.06 13.19 -24.09
CA ASP A 649 -3.82 12.53 -24.46
C ASP A 649 -2.62 13.10 -23.68
N ASP A 650 -1.53 12.33 -23.58
CA ASP A 650 -0.32 12.77 -22.85
C ASP A 650 0.53 13.84 -23.57
N ASP A 651 0.09 14.25 -24.76
CA ASP A 651 0.75 15.25 -25.60
C ASP A 651 -0.09 16.48 -25.92
N VAL A 652 -1.23 16.68 -25.27
CA VAL A 652 -2.03 17.91 -25.44
C VAL A 652 -1.75 18.95 -24.35
N ASP A 653 -1.90 20.23 -24.73
CA ASP A 653 -1.84 21.38 -23.85
C ASP A 653 -3.26 21.94 -23.64
N PRO A 654 -3.94 21.60 -22.53
CA PRO A 654 -5.28 22.08 -22.25
C PRO A 654 -5.30 23.57 -21.87
N SER A 655 -6.37 24.27 -22.21
CA SER A 655 -6.58 25.65 -21.76
C SER A 655 -6.67 25.71 -20.22
N PRO A 656 -6.19 26.80 -19.56
CA PRO A 656 -6.23 26.91 -18.10
C PRO A 656 -7.63 26.77 -17.49
N ASN A 657 -8.67 27.15 -18.25
CA ASN A 657 -10.08 27.10 -17.83
C ASN A 657 -10.79 25.81 -18.26
N TYR A 658 -10.07 24.79 -18.75
CA TYR A 658 -10.64 23.57 -19.32
C TYR A 658 -11.71 22.92 -18.42
N LEU A 659 -11.40 22.69 -17.14
CA LEU A 659 -12.32 22.03 -16.21
C LEU A 659 -13.55 22.89 -15.87
N VAL A 660 -13.37 24.21 -15.77
CA VAL A 660 -14.46 25.16 -15.51
C VAL A 660 -15.42 25.22 -16.71
N ALA A 661 -14.88 25.28 -17.93
CA ALA A 661 -15.67 25.23 -19.15
C ALA A 661 -16.43 23.90 -19.26
N ALA A 662 -15.74 22.78 -19.01
CA ALA A 662 -16.34 21.44 -19.03
C ALA A 662 -17.53 21.34 -18.07
N GLU A 663 -17.38 21.82 -16.84
CA GLU A 663 -18.47 21.86 -15.85
C GLU A 663 -19.67 22.67 -16.34
N GLN A 664 -19.45 23.84 -16.94
CA GLN A 664 -20.54 24.66 -17.46
C GLN A 664 -21.37 23.92 -18.52
N TYR A 665 -20.72 23.28 -19.50
CA TYR A 665 -21.42 22.51 -20.52
C TYR A 665 -22.16 21.30 -19.92
N ILE A 666 -21.53 20.58 -19.00
CA ILE A 666 -22.13 19.43 -18.31
C ILE A 666 -23.40 19.85 -17.55
N ARG A 667 -23.33 20.94 -16.78
CA ARG A 667 -24.47 21.43 -16.00
C ARG A 667 -25.61 21.95 -16.86
N ASN A 668 -25.30 22.52 -18.03
CA ASN A 668 -26.31 22.99 -18.98
C ASN A 668 -27.03 21.84 -19.68
N GLN A 669 -26.34 20.71 -19.94
CA GLN A 669 -26.94 19.54 -20.59
C GLN A 669 -26.61 18.23 -19.84
N PRO A 670 -27.14 18.05 -18.62
CA PRO A 670 -26.81 16.92 -17.75
C PRO A 670 -27.46 15.62 -18.20
N ASN A 671 -28.06 15.57 -19.39
CA ASN A 671 -28.61 14.36 -20.03
C ASN A 671 -27.87 13.96 -21.31
N ALA A 672 -26.78 14.64 -21.69
CA ALA A 672 -25.94 14.23 -22.81
C ALA A 672 -25.21 12.89 -22.53
N ALA A 673 -24.90 12.17 -23.60
CA ALA A 673 -24.00 11.00 -23.58
C ALA A 673 -22.56 11.43 -23.23
N GLY A 674 -22.20 12.64 -23.65
CA GLY A 674 -20.87 13.22 -23.53
C GLY A 674 -20.78 14.57 -24.24
N PHE A 675 -19.61 15.19 -24.15
CA PHE A 675 -19.29 16.45 -24.80
C PHE A 675 -18.00 16.33 -25.61
N VAL A 676 -18.00 16.92 -26.79
CA VAL A 676 -16.83 16.96 -27.68
C VAL A 676 -16.23 18.35 -27.63
N GLY A 677 -14.98 18.45 -27.20
CA GLY A 677 -14.22 19.69 -27.19
C GLY A 677 -13.37 19.88 -28.45
N ASN A 678 -12.78 21.06 -28.61
CA ASN A 678 -11.89 21.35 -29.74
C ASN A 678 -10.43 21.05 -29.41
N THR A 679 -9.75 20.41 -30.36
CA THR A 679 -8.31 20.19 -30.33
C THR A 679 -7.67 20.93 -31.50
N TYR A 680 -7.01 22.04 -31.19
CA TYR A 680 -6.39 22.86 -32.22
C TYR A 680 -4.94 22.44 -32.46
N PHE A 681 -4.49 22.59 -33.70
CA PHE A 681 -3.07 22.54 -34.02
C PHE A 681 -2.48 23.95 -34.06
N PRO A 682 -1.18 24.13 -33.73
CA PRO A 682 -0.47 25.37 -33.97
C PRO A 682 -0.59 25.81 -35.44
N THR A 683 -0.35 27.09 -35.71
CA THR A 683 -0.29 27.62 -37.08
C THR A 683 0.66 26.78 -37.93
N SER A 684 0.21 26.41 -39.14
CA SER A 684 1.06 25.66 -40.08
C SER A 684 2.24 26.53 -40.51
N HIS A 685 3.44 25.98 -40.46
CA HIS A 685 4.70 26.73 -40.68
C HIS A 685 5.55 26.17 -41.82
N ASN A 686 5.20 24.99 -42.34
CA ASN A 686 5.89 24.36 -43.47
C ASN A 686 4.88 23.68 -44.43
N ILE A 687 5.37 23.29 -45.61
CA ILE A 687 4.55 22.66 -46.67
C ILE A 687 3.75 21.47 -46.13
N PHE A 688 4.40 20.58 -45.36
CA PHE A 688 3.77 19.38 -44.84
C PHE A 688 2.67 19.68 -43.82
N THR A 689 2.90 20.58 -42.86
CA THR A 689 1.86 20.97 -41.88
C THR A 689 0.66 21.66 -42.53
N THR A 690 0.87 22.41 -43.62
CA THR A 690 -0.23 22.96 -44.42
C THR A 690 -0.93 21.87 -45.22
N ALA A 691 -0.19 20.93 -45.80
CA ALA A 691 -0.74 19.77 -46.52
C ALA A 691 -1.63 18.89 -45.64
N VAL A 692 -1.25 18.66 -44.39
CA VAL A 692 -2.07 17.93 -43.41
C VAL A 692 -3.43 18.61 -43.19
N ARG A 693 -3.47 19.94 -43.04
CA ARG A 693 -4.74 20.68 -42.92
C ARG A 693 -5.58 20.58 -44.19
N LEU A 694 -4.94 20.80 -45.36
CA LEU A 694 -5.61 20.77 -46.66
C LEU A 694 -6.19 19.38 -46.98
N SER A 695 -5.52 18.30 -46.55
CA SER A 695 -5.99 16.93 -46.77
C SER A 695 -7.32 16.60 -46.08
N GLY A 696 -7.76 17.41 -45.12
CA GLY A 696 -9.02 17.21 -44.39
C GLY A 696 -8.96 16.18 -43.27
N VAL A 697 -7.82 15.49 -43.06
CA VAL A 697 -7.68 14.48 -41.98
C VAL A 697 -7.80 15.06 -40.57
N THR A 698 -7.66 16.38 -40.41
CA THR A 698 -7.87 17.09 -39.14
C THR A 698 -9.29 17.64 -38.99
N PHE A 699 -10.23 17.36 -39.90
CA PHE A 699 -11.57 17.96 -39.89
C PHE A 699 -12.35 17.74 -38.59
N PHE A 700 -12.22 16.55 -37.99
CA PHE A 700 -12.94 16.18 -36.76
C PHE A 700 -12.27 16.70 -35.47
N TRP A 701 -11.11 17.35 -35.57
CA TRP A 701 -10.36 17.81 -34.39
C TRP A 701 -10.96 19.06 -33.76
N ASP A 702 -11.55 19.93 -34.58
CA ASP A 702 -12.25 21.17 -34.21
C ASP A 702 -13.76 21.08 -34.57
N ILE A 703 -14.35 19.89 -34.43
CA ILE A 703 -15.75 19.64 -34.85
C ILE A 703 -16.76 20.40 -34.00
N ALA A 704 -16.44 20.75 -32.76
CA ALA A 704 -17.35 21.45 -31.87
C ALA A 704 -17.63 22.90 -32.33
N ASP A 705 -16.75 23.49 -33.15
CA ASP A 705 -17.00 24.78 -33.82
C ASP A 705 -17.88 24.64 -35.08
N LYS A 706 -18.03 23.43 -35.60
CA LYS A 706 -18.70 23.14 -36.89
C LYS A 706 -20.09 22.58 -36.72
N ILE A 707 -20.31 21.79 -35.66
CA ILE A 707 -21.57 21.12 -35.36
C ILE A 707 -21.90 21.40 -33.89
N ALA A 708 -22.98 22.14 -33.64
CA ALA A 708 -23.37 22.53 -32.28
C ALA A 708 -24.13 21.40 -31.53
N GLU A 709 -25.03 20.71 -32.22
CA GLU A 709 -25.89 19.67 -31.64
C GLU A 709 -25.73 18.34 -32.38
N ASN A 710 -25.96 17.23 -31.67
CA ASN A 710 -25.86 15.88 -32.23
C ASN A 710 -24.50 15.59 -32.88
N VAL A 711 -23.42 15.98 -32.21
CA VAL A 711 -22.06 15.68 -32.68
C VAL A 711 -21.93 14.16 -32.84
N PRO A 712 -21.44 13.66 -33.99
CA PRO A 712 -21.47 12.22 -34.28
C PRO A 712 -20.49 11.44 -33.39
N TRP A 713 -19.31 12.00 -33.16
CA TRP A 713 -18.24 11.48 -32.30
C TRP A 713 -17.19 12.58 -32.07
N GLY A 714 -16.28 12.37 -31.12
CA GLY A 714 -15.13 13.25 -30.87
C GLY A 714 -13.85 12.44 -30.71
N ILE A 715 -12.71 13.06 -30.99
CA ILE A 715 -11.40 12.43 -30.78
C ILE A 715 -11.11 12.30 -29.28
N THR A 716 -10.49 11.20 -28.86
CA THR A 716 -10.22 10.95 -27.43
C THR A 716 -9.14 11.84 -26.81
N ALA A 717 -8.45 12.64 -27.62
CA ALA A 717 -7.56 13.69 -27.14
C ALA A 717 -8.32 14.83 -26.40
N ASN A 718 -9.63 14.97 -26.62
CA ASN A 718 -10.50 15.93 -25.94
C ASN A 718 -11.97 15.46 -25.99
N LEU A 719 -12.28 14.42 -25.23
CA LEU A 719 -13.62 13.82 -25.18
C LEU A 719 -14.11 13.66 -23.74
N ILE A 720 -15.26 14.25 -23.43
CA ILE A 720 -15.92 14.08 -22.14
C ILE A 720 -17.06 13.07 -22.30
N VAL A 721 -17.15 12.08 -21.42
CA VAL A 721 -18.22 11.08 -21.43
C VAL A 721 -18.86 10.93 -20.08
N ARG A 722 -20.15 10.58 -20.08
CA ARG A 722 -20.84 10.17 -18.86
C ARG A 722 -20.34 8.81 -18.39
N ARG A 723 -20.10 8.68 -17.09
CA ARG A 723 -19.58 7.44 -16.47
C ARG A 723 -20.48 6.87 -15.38
N ASN A 724 -21.32 7.66 -14.70
CA ASN A 724 -22.15 7.11 -13.62
C ASN A 724 -23.29 6.15 -14.03
N ILE A 725 -23.53 5.96 -15.33
CA ILE A 725 -24.45 4.92 -15.82
C ILE A 725 -23.66 3.67 -16.19
N ARG A 726 -24.12 2.51 -15.73
CA ARG A 726 -23.61 1.21 -16.19
C ARG A 726 -24.16 0.89 -17.58
N ASP A 727 -23.45 1.32 -18.60
CA ASP A 727 -23.77 1.05 -20.01
C ASP A 727 -22.90 -0.01 -20.68
N GLN A 728 -21.88 -0.53 -19.98
CA GLN A 728 -20.95 -1.56 -20.45
C GLN A 728 -20.15 -1.16 -21.71
N VAL A 729 -20.15 0.13 -22.08
CA VAL A 729 -19.40 0.61 -23.25
C VAL A 729 -17.93 0.81 -22.88
N THR A 730 -17.04 0.14 -23.61
CA THR A 730 -15.58 0.21 -23.45
C THR A 730 -14.92 0.36 -24.82
N PHE A 731 -13.68 0.86 -24.86
CA PHE A 731 -12.91 0.90 -26.11
C PHE A 731 -12.59 -0.51 -26.59
N ASP A 732 -12.94 -0.81 -27.84
CA ASP A 732 -12.70 -2.13 -28.42
C ASP A 732 -11.20 -2.37 -28.67
N LEU A 733 -10.71 -3.52 -28.23
CA LEU A 733 -9.29 -3.88 -28.30
C LEU A 733 -8.89 -4.50 -29.65
N ARG A 734 -9.84 -4.70 -30.58
CA ARG A 734 -9.56 -5.16 -31.96
C ARG A 734 -8.88 -4.09 -32.80
N PHE A 735 -9.01 -2.81 -32.43
CA PHE A 735 -8.31 -1.72 -33.09
C PHE A 735 -6.79 -1.74 -32.79
N PRO A 736 -5.94 -1.23 -33.70
CA PRO A 736 -4.50 -1.18 -33.47
C PRO A 736 -4.12 -0.42 -32.19
N LYS A 737 -3.07 -0.86 -31.50
CA LYS A 737 -2.57 -0.21 -30.26
C LYS A 737 -2.23 1.28 -30.43
N THR A 738 -1.86 1.68 -31.65
CA THR A 738 -1.50 3.05 -32.02
C THR A 738 -2.70 3.93 -32.36
N GLY A 739 -3.92 3.39 -32.27
CA GLY A 739 -5.17 4.05 -32.60
C GLY A 739 -5.58 3.90 -34.06
N GLY A 740 -6.85 4.24 -34.30
CA GLY A 740 -7.53 4.33 -35.57
C GLY A 740 -8.88 3.64 -35.57
N GLY A 741 -9.95 4.40 -35.39
CA GLY A 741 -11.35 3.96 -35.45
C GLY A 741 -12.00 3.66 -34.09
N GLU A 742 -11.20 3.48 -33.04
CA GLU A 742 -11.65 3.17 -31.68
C GLU A 742 -12.50 4.29 -31.06
N ASP A 743 -12.13 5.56 -31.31
CA ASP A 743 -12.85 6.73 -30.81
C ASP A 743 -14.26 6.81 -31.40
N ILE A 744 -14.36 6.48 -32.70
CA ILE A 744 -15.60 6.51 -33.47
C ILE A 744 -16.52 5.39 -32.98
N ASP A 745 -16.01 4.17 -32.89
CA ASP A 745 -16.76 3.02 -32.36
C ASP A 745 -17.26 3.27 -30.94
N PHE A 746 -16.37 3.75 -30.06
CA PHE A 746 -16.73 4.09 -28.68
C PHE A 746 -17.84 5.13 -28.61
N CYS A 747 -17.74 6.22 -29.37
CA CYS A 747 -18.78 7.26 -29.41
C CYS A 747 -20.10 6.75 -29.97
N ILE A 748 -20.10 5.92 -31.03
CA ILE A 748 -21.32 5.33 -31.60
C ILE A 748 -22.03 4.47 -30.56
N ASN A 749 -21.29 3.58 -29.90
CA ASN A 749 -21.84 2.67 -28.89
C ASN A 749 -22.33 3.44 -27.66
N LYS A 750 -21.59 4.46 -27.21
CA LYS A 750 -21.98 5.34 -26.10
C LYS A 750 -23.23 6.15 -26.42
N ARG A 751 -23.33 6.70 -27.63
CA ARG A 751 -24.51 7.41 -28.12
C ARG A 751 -25.72 6.48 -28.13
N LYS A 752 -25.59 5.29 -28.72
CA LYS A 752 -26.65 4.28 -28.78
C LYS A 752 -27.17 3.94 -27.38
N ALA A 753 -26.27 3.60 -26.45
CA ALA A 753 -26.63 3.29 -25.07
C ALA A 753 -27.33 4.44 -24.34
N SER A 754 -26.95 5.70 -24.63
CA SER A 754 -27.60 6.89 -24.08
C SER A 754 -29.02 7.07 -24.63
N LEU A 755 -29.19 6.96 -25.96
CA LEU A 755 -30.47 7.11 -26.65
C LEU A 755 -31.48 6.02 -26.24
N GLU A 756 -31.04 4.76 -26.11
CA GLU A 756 -31.87 3.64 -25.63
C GLU A 756 -32.44 3.87 -24.22
N ARG A 757 -31.83 4.77 -23.43
CA ARG A 757 -32.28 5.17 -22.10
C ARG A 757 -33.07 6.48 -22.10
N GLY A 758 -33.50 6.97 -23.27
CA GLY A 758 -34.25 8.22 -23.42
C GLY A 758 -33.42 9.48 -23.13
N ARG A 759 -32.08 9.39 -23.20
CA ARG A 759 -31.16 10.50 -22.99
C ARG A 759 -30.65 11.06 -24.33
N LEU A 760 -29.81 12.10 -24.29
CA LEU A 760 -29.32 12.77 -25.49
C LEU A 760 -28.02 12.13 -26.01
N GLY A 761 -27.68 12.41 -27.27
CA GLY A 761 -26.39 12.05 -27.87
C GLY A 761 -25.22 12.90 -27.34
N PHE A 762 -24.15 13.00 -28.13
CA PHE A 762 -23.05 13.91 -27.83
C PHE A 762 -23.38 15.35 -28.23
N SER A 763 -22.93 16.29 -27.41
CA SER A 763 -23.08 17.73 -27.64
C SER A 763 -21.72 18.42 -27.83
N ALA A 764 -21.71 19.56 -28.50
CA ALA A 764 -20.50 20.35 -28.67
C ALA A 764 -20.15 21.13 -27.40
N ALA A 765 -18.85 21.22 -27.09
CA ALA A 765 -18.31 22.05 -26.03
C ALA A 765 -17.13 22.89 -26.57
N PRO A 766 -17.38 23.89 -27.43
CA PRO A 766 -16.32 24.64 -28.10
C PRO A 766 -15.39 25.41 -27.14
N GLY A 767 -15.88 25.77 -25.94
CA GLY A 767 -15.04 26.37 -24.88
C GLY A 767 -14.10 25.40 -24.18
N VAL A 768 -14.27 24.09 -24.37
CA VAL A 768 -13.38 23.04 -23.84
C VAL A 768 -12.29 22.79 -24.87
N THR A 769 -11.17 23.49 -24.73
CA THR A 769 -10.12 23.55 -25.76
C THR A 769 -8.79 22.98 -25.26
N VAL A 770 -8.10 22.28 -26.17
CA VAL A 770 -6.72 21.82 -25.99
C VAL A 770 -5.92 22.09 -27.27
N THR A 771 -4.60 22.21 -27.15
CA THR A 771 -3.69 22.36 -28.29
C THR A 771 -2.86 21.08 -28.44
N HIS A 772 -2.88 20.47 -29.61
CA HIS A 772 -2.06 19.30 -29.92
C HIS A 772 -0.84 19.72 -30.78
N PRO A 773 0.39 19.32 -30.45
CA PRO A 773 1.58 19.67 -31.22
C PRO A 773 1.56 19.02 -32.61
N TRP A 774 2.32 19.55 -33.57
CA TRP A 774 2.48 18.85 -34.84
C TRP A 774 3.16 17.49 -34.61
N TRP A 775 2.59 16.42 -35.15
CA TRP A 775 3.23 15.09 -35.09
C TRP A 775 4.62 15.16 -35.72
N ASN A 776 5.58 14.45 -35.10
CA ASN A 776 6.97 14.45 -35.55
C ASN A 776 7.54 15.87 -35.70
N GLU A 777 7.09 16.81 -34.85
CA GLU A 777 7.48 18.24 -34.88
C GLU A 777 7.18 18.91 -36.24
N GLY A 778 6.20 18.40 -36.98
CA GLY A 778 5.86 18.89 -38.31
C GLY A 778 6.78 18.41 -39.43
N ARG A 779 7.69 17.47 -39.16
CA ARG A 779 8.49 16.78 -40.18
C ARG A 779 7.62 15.76 -40.94
N ARG A 780 7.90 15.61 -42.23
CA ARG A 780 7.14 14.74 -43.15
C ARG A 780 7.02 13.31 -42.63
N THR A 781 5.78 12.80 -42.61
CA THR A 781 5.47 11.39 -42.32
C THR A 781 4.13 11.00 -42.93
N TYR A 782 4.09 9.87 -43.65
CA TYR A 782 2.85 9.38 -44.27
C TYR A 782 2.33 8.11 -43.58
N THR A 783 3.22 7.34 -42.96
CA THR A 783 2.93 6.08 -42.26
C THR A 783 1.87 6.25 -41.18
N ARG A 784 1.80 7.43 -40.53
CA ARG A 784 0.78 7.73 -39.52
C ARG A 784 -0.63 7.71 -40.12
N PHE A 785 -0.85 8.42 -41.23
CA PHE A 785 -2.16 8.49 -41.88
C PHE A 785 -2.57 7.13 -42.48
N PHE A 786 -1.59 6.38 -43.01
CA PHE A 786 -1.79 5.00 -43.43
C PHE A 786 -2.27 4.11 -42.27
N ASN A 787 -1.54 4.08 -41.16
CA ASN A 787 -1.85 3.21 -40.03
C ASN A 787 -3.15 3.60 -39.31
N TRP A 788 -3.44 4.90 -39.23
CA TRP A 788 -4.72 5.39 -38.71
C TRP A 788 -5.88 4.82 -39.53
N ALA A 789 -5.83 5.00 -40.85
CA ALA A 789 -6.89 4.54 -41.74
C ALA A 789 -6.99 3.01 -41.83
N ARG A 790 -5.87 2.29 -41.64
CA ARG A 790 -5.82 0.83 -41.54
C ARG A 790 -6.68 0.28 -40.40
N GLY A 791 -6.69 0.96 -39.26
CA GLY A 791 -7.61 0.66 -38.14
C GLY A 791 -9.04 1.05 -38.46
N ASP A 792 -9.25 2.30 -38.90
CA ASP A 792 -10.56 2.89 -39.23
C ASP A 792 -11.36 2.07 -40.27
N GLY A 793 -10.68 1.38 -41.18
CA GLY A 793 -11.34 0.46 -42.13
C GLY A 793 -12.14 -0.67 -41.48
N GLY A 794 -11.91 -0.99 -40.20
CA GLY A 794 -12.69 -2.00 -39.48
C GLY A 794 -14.13 -1.56 -39.23
N LEU A 795 -14.39 -0.25 -39.18
CA LEU A 795 -15.72 0.32 -38.90
C LEU A 795 -16.77 -0.12 -39.93
N ILE A 796 -16.36 -0.32 -41.19
CA ILE A 796 -17.26 -0.73 -42.28
C ILE A 796 -17.98 -2.05 -41.96
N LYS A 797 -17.27 -3.00 -41.33
CA LYS A 797 -17.83 -4.29 -40.97
C LYS A 797 -18.55 -4.25 -39.61
N MET A 798 -18.06 -3.43 -38.68
CA MET A 798 -18.63 -3.34 -37.33
C MET A 798 -19.94 -2.56 -37.30
N HIS A 799 -20.09 -1.56 -38.16
CA HIS A 799 -21.25 -0.67 -38.25
C HIS A 799 -21.81 -0.67 -39.68
N PRO A 800 -22.45 -1.78 -40.11
CA PRO A 800 -22.98 -1.90 -41.46
C PRO A 800 -24.09 -0.86 -41.74
N ASP A 801 -24.84 -0.45 -40.71
CA ASP A 801 -25.91 0.54 -40.82
C ASP A 801 -25.39 1.96 -41.16
N LEU A 802 -24.11 2.21 -40.88
CA LEU A 802 -23.39 3.44 -41.20
C LEU A 802 -22.45 3.27 -42.40
N SER A 803 -22.67 2.25 -43.22
CA SER A 803 -21.81 1.95 -44.36
C SER A 803 -22.62 1.79 -45.63
N TRP A 804 -22.16 2.38 -46.73
CA TRP A 804 -22.79 2.24 -48.05
C TRP A 804 -21.80 1.73 -49.08
N ARG A 805 -22.31 1.06 -50.12
CA ARG A 805 -21.51 0.71 -51.30
C ARG A 805 -21.46 1.92 -52.24
N ASP A 806 -20.25 2.31 -52.63
CA ASP A 806 -20.03 3.36 -53.61
C ASP A 806 -20.02 2.77 -55.02
N VAL A 807 -20.41 3.58 -55.99
CA VAL A 807 -20.37 3.23 -57.42
C VAL A 807 -18.97 3.49 -57.99
N THR A 808 -18.20 4.38 -57.37
CA THR A 808 -16.86 4.76 -57.82
C THR A 808 -15.75 4.18 -56.93
N PRO A 809 -14.68 3.61 -57.52
CA PRO A 809 -13.53 3.20 -56.74
C PRO A 809 -12.81 4.42 -56.17
N ASN A 810 -12.26 4.29 -54.96
CA ASN A 810 -11.38 5.33 -54.40
C ASN A 810 -9.97 5.24 -55.02
N SER A 811 -9.04 6.11 -54.60
CA SER A 811 -7.69 6.12 -55.19
C SER A 811 -6.97 4.78 -55.00
N ALA A 812 -7.09 4.17 -53.81
CA ALA A 812 -6.41 2.93 -53.46
C ALA A 812 -6.97 1.73 -54.23
N GLU A 813 -8.30 1.65 -54.35
CA GLU A 813 -8.99 0.64 -55.17
C GLU A 813 -8.62 0.82 -56.65
N THR A 814 -8.50 2.05 -57.14
CA THR A 814 -8.07 2.33 -58.51
C THR A 814 -6.62 1.95 -58.75
N PHE A 815 -5.71 2.19 -57.80
CA PHE A 815 -4.33 1.69 -57.87
C PHE A 815 -4.28 0.16 -57.88
N LEU A 816 -5.12 -0.51 -57.09
CA LEU A 816 -5.23 -1.97 -57.10
C LEU A 816 -5.75 -2.49 -58.46
N LEU A 817 -6.75 -1.82 -59.03
CA LEU A 817 -7.26 -2.12 -60.37
C LEU A 817 -6.20 -1.89 -61.45
N ALA A 818 -5.35 -0.87 -61.32
CA ALA A 818 -4.24 -0.59 -62.22
C ALA A 818 -3.11 -1.64 -62.13
N ALA A 819 -2.89 -2.22 -60.94
CA ALA A 819 -1.88 -3.26 -60.74
C ALA A 819 -2.23 -4.59 -61.45
N SER A 820 -3.53 -4.88 -61.66
CA SER A 820 -4.00 -6.09 -62.35
C SER A 820 -3.52 -6.20 -63.81
N PRO A 821 -3.76 -5.24 -64.72
CA PRO A 821 -3.27 -5.30 -66.09
C PRO A 821 -1.74 -5.19 -66.18
N ILE A 822 -1.06 -4.52 -65.22
CA ILE A 822 0.41 -4.53 -65.16
C ILE A 822 0.91 -5.95 -64.89
N SER A 823 0.37 -6.61 -63.87
CA SER A 823 0.78 -7.96 -63.49
C SER A 823 0.45 -8.98 -64.58
N ALA A 824 -0.76 -8.91 -65.13
CA ALA A 824 -1.16 -9.77 -66.25
C ALA A 824 -0.34 -9.50 -67.51
N GLY A 825 0.01 -8.25 -67.79
CA GLY A 825 0.88 -7.86 -68.90
C GLY A 825 2.32 -8.34 -68.72
N LEU A 826 2.86 -8.32 -67.51
CA LEU A 826 4.18 -8.90 -67.20
C LEU A 826 4.18 -10.42 -67.38
N LEU A 827 3.12 -11.11 -66.94
CA LEU A 827 2.97 -12.56 -67.12
C LEU A 827 2.76 -12.95 -68.59
N ALA A 828 2.03 -12.14 -69.36
CA ALA A 828 1.72 -12.37 -70.76
C ALA A 828 2.71 -11.69 -71.74
N PHE A 829 3.78 -11.04 -71.24
CA PHE A 829 4.71 -10.22 -72.02
C PHE A 829 4.03 -9.18 -72.93
N SER A 830 2.90 -8.63 -72.50
CA SER A 830 2.09 -7.68 -73.26
C SER A 830 2.35 -6.24 -72.83
N TRP A 831 3.07 -5.49 -73.67
CA TRP A 831 3.35 -4.07 -73.41
C TRP A 831 2.08 -3.21 -73.38
N SER A 832 1.06 -3.54 -74.17
CA SER A 832 -0.20 -2.77 -74.20
C SER A 832 -0.93 -2.83 -72.85
N MET A 833 -0.93 -4.00 -72.19
CA MET A 833 -1.53 -4.17 -70.87
C MET A 833 -0.74 -3.45 -69.77
N ILE A 834 0.60 -3.53 -69.82
CA ILE A 834 1.48 -2.79 -68.90
C ILE A 834 1.28 -1.28 -69.07
N ARG A 835 1.29 -0.79 -70.32
CA ARG A 835 1.06 0.62 -70.68
C ARG A 835 -0.29 1.10 -70.17
N PHE A 836 -1.36 0.33 -70.36
CA PHE A 836 -2.69 0.68 -69.86
C PHE A 836 -2.71 0.83 -68.34
N GLY A 837 -2.15 -0.12 -67.60
CA GLY A 837 -2.10 -0.05 -66.14
C GLY A 837 -1.25 1.12 -65.62
N ILE A 838 -0.11 1.43 -66.25
CA ILE A 838 0.70 2.60 -65.92
C ILE A 838 -0.08 3.89 -66.17
N ILE A 839 -0.76 4.02 -67.31
CA ILE A 839 -1.58 5.19 -67.65
C ILE A 839 -2.73 5.36 -66.64
N LEU A 840 -3.39 4.27 -66.25
CA LEU A 840 -4.46 4.31 -65.25
C LEU A 840 -3.93 4.78 -63.89
N ALA A 841 -2.77 4.29 -63.45
CA ALA A 841 -2.14 4.73 -62.21
C ALA A 841 -1.72 6.22 -62.24
N LEU A 842 -1.15 6.69 -63.35
CA LEU A 842 -0.76 8.10 -63.52
C LEU A 842 -1.98 9.02 -63.60
N SER A 843 -3.04 8.59 -64.29
CA SER A 843 -4.30 9.33 -64.39
C SER A 843 -4.99 9.43 -63.03
N ASN A 844 -4.99 8.35 -62.24
CA ASN A 844 -5.48 8.35 -60.86
C ASN A 844 -4.75 9.38 -60.01
N LEU A 845 -3.41 9.38 -60.03
CA LEU A 845 -2.60 10.34 -59.29
C LEU A 845 -2.89 11.80 -59.72
N ALA A 846 -2.87 12.07 -61.02
CA ALA A 846 -3.07 13.41 -61.56
C ALA A 846 -4.49 13.94 -61.30
N ALA A 847 -5.52 13.10 -61.48
CA ALA A 847 -6.91 13.47 -61.26
C ALA A 847 -7.18 13.84 -59.80
N HIS A 848 -6.64 13.09 -58.84
CA HIS A 848 -6.78 13.40 -57.41
C HIS A 848 -6.10 14.73 -57.02
N VAL A 849 -4.90 15.00 -57.56
CA VAL A 849 -4.20 16.28 -57.34
C VAL A 849 -4.96 17.45 -57.97
N LEU A 850 -5.43 17.30 -59.21
CA LEU A 850 -6.18 18.34 -59.91
C LEU A 850 -7.54 18.62 -59.27
N HIS A 851 -8.24 17.58 -58.79
CA HIS A 851 -9.50 17.71 -58.08
C HIS A 851 -9.33 18.50 -56.77
N ASP A 852 -8.30 18.20 -55.98
CA ASP A 852 -8.02 18.93 -54.74
C ASP A 852 -7.54 20.36 -55.01
N ALA A 853 -6.74 20.58 -56.06
CA ALA A 853 -6.37 21.91 -56.51
C ALA A 853 -7.61 22.74 -56.89
N HIS A 854 -8.53 22.17 -57.67
CA HIS A 854 -9.79 22.82 -57.99
C HIS A 854 -10.62 23.10 -56.73
N ARG A 855 -10.72 22.15 -55.79
CA ARG A 855 -11.45 22.32 -54.53
C ARG A 855 -10.92 23.51 -53.72
N HIS A 856 -9.61 23.61 -53.53
CA HIS A 856 -9.02 24.65 -52.68
C HIS A 856 -8.88 26.01 -53.37
N VAL A 857 -8.56 26.03 -54.67
CA VAL A 857 -8.39 27.28 -55.44
C VAL A 857 -9.74 27.91 -55.79
N VAL A 858 -10.71 27.10 -56.21
CA VAL A 858 -11.95 27.60 -56.83
C VAL A 858 -13.13 27.53 -55.85
N ARG A 859 -13.35 26.39 -55.17
CA ARG A 859 -14.53 26.19 -54.31
C ARG A 859 -14.37 26.81 -52.92
N GLN A 860 -13.25 26.58 -52.25
CA GLN A 860 -13.06 26.97 -50.84
C GLN A 860 -12.28 28.27 -50.65
N LYS A 861 -11.55 28.76 -51.67
CA LYS A 861 -10.72 29.98 -51.62
C LYS A 861 -9.82 30.08 -50.37
N THR A 862 -9.29 28.94 -49.92
CA THR A 862 -8.49 28.86 -48.69
C THR A 862 -7.07 29.38 -48.94
N GLN A 863 -6.72 30.55 -48.41
CA GLN A 863 -5.35 31.09 -48.51
C GLN A 863 -4.65 31.02 -47.15
N TYR A 864 -3.52 30.30 -47.08
CA TYR A 864 -2.70 30.19 -45.87
C TYR A 864 -1.44 31.07 -45.97
N THR A 865 -0.75 31.25 -44.85
CA THR A 865 0.44 32.11 -44.66
C THR A 865 1.67 31.75 -45.50
N LEU A 866 1.63 30.66 -46.28
CA LEU A 866 2.70 30.28 -47.20
C LEU A 866 2.61 31.08 -48.51
N GLY A 867 3.75 31.51 -49.05
CA GLY A 867 3.82 32.09 -50.39
C GLY A 867 3.26 31.13 -51.46
N HIS A 868 2.69 31.69 -52.53
CA HIS A 868 1.88 30.98 -53.54
C HIS A 868 2.50 29.66 -54.04
N VAL A 869 3.81 29.64 -54.33
CA VAL A 869 4.50 28.43 -54.82
C VAL A 869 4.50 27.30 -53.78
N ARG A 870 4.85 27.61 -52.52
CA ARG A 870 4.88 26.62 -51.44
C ARG A 870 3.48 26.11 -51.10
N TRP A 871 2.47 26.96 -51.24
CA TRP A 871 1.08 26.59 -51.06
C TRP A 871 0.60 25.60 -52.13
N SER A 872 0.95 25.79 -53.40
CA SER A 872 0.64 24.82 -54.46
C SER A 872 1.26 23.44 -54.20
N PHE A 873 2.50 23.38 -53.73
CA PHE A 873 3.11 22.10 -53.32
C PHE A 873 2.39 21.46 -52.13
N ALA A 874 1.86 22.26 -51.19
CA ALA A 874 1.10 21.75 -50.06
C ALA A 874 -0.24 21.13 -50.47
N ILE A 875 -0.90 21.66 -51.51
CA ILE A 875 -2.11 21.03 -52.09
C ILE A 875 -1.77 19.65 -52.66
N CYS A 876 -0.72 19.55 -53.47
CA CYS A 876 -0.29 18.27 -54.04
C CYS A 876 0.05 17.27 -52.94
N GLU A 877 0.81 17.69 -51.93
CA GLU A 877 1.17 16.86 -50.78
C GLU A 877 -0.06 16.48 -49.92
N GLY A 878 -1.08 17.34 -49.85
CA GLY A 878 -2.36 17.06 -49.18
C GLY A 878 -3.17 15.97 -49.87
N ALA A 879 -3.23 16.01 -51.21
CA ALA A 879 -3.85 14.95 -52.01
C ALA A 879 -3.13 13.60 -51.79
N LEU A 880 -1.79 13.60 -51.75
CA LEU A 880 -0.99 12.41 -51.44
C LEU A 880 -1.35 11.83 -50.06
N ILE A 881 -1.49 12.68 -49.03
CA ILE A 881 -1.90 12.25 -47.68
C ILE A 881 -3.27 11.54 -47.71
N ARG A 882 -4.24 12.07 -48.45
CA ARG A 882 -5.57 11.45 -48.60
C ARG A 882 -5.47 10.09 -49.28
N MET A 883 -4.71 9.97 -50.37
CA MET A 883 -4.52 8.68 -51.07
C MET A 883 -3.82 7.64 -50.19
N VAL A 884 -2.82 8.06 -49.40
CA VAL A 884 -2.15 7.18 -48.42
C VAL A 884 -3.12 6.70 -47.34
N SER A 885 -4.01 7.58 -46.86
CA SER A 885 -5.08 7.22 -45.91
C SER A 885 -6.04 6.19 -46.53
N GLU A 886 -6.52 6.41 -47.75
CA GLU A 886 -7.36 5.44 -48.47
C GLU A 886 -6.66 4.09 -48.67
N MET A 887 -5.35 4.10 -48.97
CA MET A 887 -4.54 2.90 -49.09
C MET A 887 -4.47 2.13 -47.77
N GLY A 888 -4.23 2.83 -46.66
CA GLY A 888 -4.25 2.25 -45.32
C GLY A 888 -5.56 1.51 -45.05
N ARG A 889 -6.69 2.17 -45.36
CA ARG A 889 -8.03 1.59 -45.19
C ARG A 889 -8.23 0.31 -46.00
N LEU A 890 -7.87 0.34 -47.29
CA LEU A 890 -7.99 -0.83 -48.18
C LEU A 890 -7.11 -1.99 -47.69
N VAL A 891 -5.86 -1.71 -47.32
CA VAL A 891 -4.94 -2.73 -46.77
C VAL A 891 -5.51 -3.35 -45.49
N GLY A 892 -6.04 -2.53 -44.58
CA GLY A 892 -6.67 -3.04 -43.35
C GLY A 892 -7.84 -4.01 -43.62
N VAL A 893 -8.69 -3.68 -44.61
CA VAL A 893 -9.80 -4.53 -45.04
C VAL A 893 -9.28 -5.87 -45.61
N ILE A 894 -8.24 -5.83 -46.44
CA ILE A 894 -7.63 -7.03 -47.04
C ILE A 894 -6.99 -7.92 -45.97
N GLU A 895 -6.21 -7.34 -45.05
CA GLU A 895 -5.53 -8.08 -43.98
C GLU A 895 -6.51 -8.80 -43.04
N ARG A 896 -7.66 -8.18 -42.75
CA ARG A 896 -8.75 -8.80 -41.97
C ARG A 896 -9.62 -9.76 -42.78
N ARG A 897 -9.34 -9.95 -44.07
CA ARG A 897 -10.09 -10.81 -45.01
C ARG A 897 -11.56 -10.39 -45.15
N GLU A 898 -11.83 -9.09 -45.12
CA GLU A 898 -13.17 -8.51 -45.14
C GLU A 898 -13.59 -8.16 -46.58
N TRP A 899 -13.54 -9.13 -47.50
CA TRP A 899 -13.75 -8.91 -48.94
C TRP A 899 -15.07 -8.20 -49.29
N GLY A 900 -16.14 -8.46 -48.52
CA GLY A 900 -17.43 -7.80 -48.69
C GLY A 900 -17.44 -6.30 -48.35
N SER A 901 -16.41 -5.80 -47.69
CA SER A 901 -16.21 -4.38 -47.34
C SER A 901 -15.50 -3.59 -48.44
N ILE A 902 -14.89 -4.25 -49.44
CA ILE A 902 -14.29 -3.57 -50.59
C ILE A 902 -15.39 -2.87 -51.41
N GLY A 903 -15.12 -1.63 -51.84
CA GLY A 903 -16.09 -0.77 -52.50
C GLY A 903 -17.15 -0.18 -51.57
N LYS A 904 -17.05 -0.38 -50.25
CA LYS A 904 -17.89 0.32 -49.26
C LYS A 904 -17.16 1.53 -48.68
N ARG A 905 -17.93 2.49 -48.20
CA ARG A 905 -17.50 3.69 -47.47
C ARG A 905 -18.25 3.75 -46.14
N PHE A 906 -17.64 4.38 -45.16
CA PHE A 906 -18.18 4.56 -43.82
C PHE A 906 -18.68 6.00 -43.63
N ASP A 907 -19.79 6.18 -42.89
CA ASP A 907 -20.37 7.49 -42.62
C ASP A 907 -19.83 8.06 -41.30
N TRP A 908 -18.75 8.83 -41.39
CA TRP A 908 -18.18 9.52 -40.23
C TRP A 908 -19.12 10.58 -39.63
N PHE A 909 -20.24 10.92 -40.28
CA PHE A 909 -21.24 11.86 -39.76
C PHE A 909 -22.44 11.16 -39.11
N ASN A 910 -22.44 9.82 -39.02
CA ASN A 910 -23.44 9.04 -38.30
C ASN A 910 -24.89 9.38 -38.70
N GLY A 911 -25.17 9.41 -40.01
CA GLY A 911 -26.48 9.76 -40.58
C GLY A 911 -26.73 11.27 -40.75
N GLY A 912 -25.73 12.12 -40.50
CA GLY A 912 -25.80 13.56 -40.74
C GLY A 912 -25.85 13.93 -42.24
N PRO A 913 -26.37 15.12 -42.59
CA PRO A 913 -26.64 15.49 -43.98
C PRO A 913 -25.39 15.78 -44.83
N TRP A 914 -24.21 15.82 -44.21
CA TRP A 914 -22.98 16.36 -44.81
C TRP A 914 -22.10 15.29 -45.48
N GLY A 915 -22.04 14.07 -44.94
CA GLY A 915 -21.00 13.10 -45.30
C GLY A 915 -21.21 12.38 -46.63
N VAL A 916 -22.34 11.69 -46.77
CA VAL A 916 -22.55 10.72 -47.85
C VAL A 916 -22.68 11.40 -49.22
N THR A 917 -23.42 12.50 -49.29
CA THR A 917 -23.73 13.17 -50.56
C THR A 917 -22.50 13.87 -51.16
N GLU A 918 -21.72 14.57 -50.34
CA GLU A 918 -20.49 15.25 -50.80
C GLU A 918 -19.44 14.23 -51.25
N GLU A 919 -19.26 13.15 -50.48
CA GLU A 919 -18.27 12.11 -50.80
C GLU A 919 -18.60 11.39 -52.12
N ARG A 920 -19.87 11.05 -52.36
CA ARG A 920 -20.32 10.46 -53.64
C ARG A 920 -20.11 11.40 -54.82
N SER A 921 -20.48 12.68 -54.67
CA SER A 921 -20.31 13.67 -55.73
C SER A 921 -18.82 13.84 -56.08
N GLY A 922 -17.96 13.96 -55.06
CA GLY A 922 -16.52 14.03 -55.24
C GLY A 922 -15.94 12.77 -55.88
N GLY A 923 -16.44 11.58 -55.54
CA GLY A 923 -16.06 10.31 -56.16
C GLY A 923 -16.37 10.27 -57.66
N ILE A 924 -17.57 10.71 -58.06
CA ILE A 924 -17.98 10.81 -59.47
C ILE A 924 -17.11 11.82 -60.23
N GLU A 925 -16.89 13.02 -59.67
CA GLU A 925 -16.03 14.04 -60.28
C GLU A 925 -14.62 13.49 -60.55
N ARG A 926 -14.03 12.78 -59.57
CA ARG A 926 -12.71 12.16 -59.72
C ARG A 926 -12.72 11.04 -60.75
N ALA A 927 -13.71 10.15 -60.73
CA ALA A 927 -13.81 9.06 -61.70
C ALA A 927 -13.90 9.57 -63.14
N VAL A 928 -14.67 10.65 -63.39
CA VAL A 928 -14.77 11.30 -64.71
C VAL A 928 -13.42 11.86 -65.15
N LEU A 929 -12.68 12.54 -64.24
CA LEU A 929 -11.34 13.06 -64.54
C LEU A 929 -10.35 11.94 -64.87
N ILE A 930 -10.37 10.84 -64.10
CA ILE A 930 -9.50 9.67 -64.32
C ILE A 930 -9.76 9.08 -65.70
N LEU A 931 -11.03 8.84 -66.06
CA LEU A 931 -11.40 8.30 -67.37
C LEU A 931 -10.99 9.23 -68.51
N GLY A 932 -11.24 10.54 -68.39
CA GLY A 932 -10.85 11.53 -69.39
C GLY A 932 -9.33 11.55 -69.62
N MET A 933 -8.54 11.57 -68.55
CA MET A 933 -7.07 11.54 -68.64
C MET A 933 -6.54 10.22 -69.22
N CYS A 934 -7.13 9.08 -68.84
CA CYS A 934 -6.76 7.79 -69.39
C CYS A 934 -6.95 7.75 -70.91
N ILE A 935 -8.11 8.21 -71.40
CA ILE A 935 -8.41 8.24 -72.85
C ILE A 935 -7.43 9.16 -73.58
N MET A 936 -7.14 10.35 -73.04
CA MET A 936 -6.17 11.26 -73.64
C MET A 936 -4.77 10.65 -73.73
N LEU A 937 -4.26 10.07 -72.64
CA LEU A 937 -2.91 9.49 -72.58
C LEU A 937 -2.76 8.19 -73.39
N LEU A 938 -3.84 7.44 -73.59
CA LEU A 938 -3.84 6.27 -74.48
C LEU A 938 -3.75 6.67 -75.96
N ASN A 939 -4.24 7.86 -76.32
CA ASN A 939 -4.23 8.37 -77.69
C ASN A 939 -2.96 9.18 -78.05
N VAL A 940 -2.11 9.51 -77.07
CA VAL A 940 -0.79 10.10 -77.32
C VAL A 940 0.14 8.95 -77.72
N THR A 941 0.50 8.86 -79.01
CA THR A 941 1.24 7.72 -79.59
C THR A 941 2.60 7.50 -78.95
#